data_AF-A0A167C943-F1
#
_entry.id   AF-A0A167C943-F1
#
_cell.length_a   1.000
_cell.length_b   1.000
_cell.length_c   1.000
_cell.angle_alpha   90.00
_cell.angle_beta   90.00
_cell.angle_gamma   90.00
#
_symmetry.space_group_name_H-M   'P 1'
#
loop_
_entity.id
_entity.type
_entity.pdbx_description
1 polymer ?
#
loop_
_entity_poly.entity_id
_entity_poly.type
_entity_poly.pdbx_seq_one_letter_code
_entity_poly.pdbx_strand_id
1 'polypeptide(L)'
;MEKSEIKVTTQSQVPEKTETTETVDQASSEGDVERTTTIGGHLNATEDDILEARELAASMSLGHVRNLMKNVLAIHDGDPNFPHVTLLKIKEFMENASVIESPERHQRLIQEMKLEAALITNNSPYAEVRAVTENHDDVGMPVSTVRAWTIGILFSCVLAFVNQLFSIRQPPIRFDTNMAQLLAYPVGKAWERWMPKGQFRIPLTKQVVELNPGRFNKKEHMLIAIMANTARSLPYTQSLIWTQVLPQYFDQQYARSFSYIFLNGFATNFIGYGLAGLTRKFLVYPAYCVWPRSLVTIALNTALHDEKNTPVQGPLGRIWSVSRYRFFMVAFGAMFVYFWFPNYLFQILTYFSWMTWIAPDNVHLNILTGMQNGLGLFNPLPTFDWNVINFNETDPLMIPSFSTFNFAGGMFITGLFILGAWYTNTWNTAYLPINSNHIYDHFGKLYNVSRTIDDHGMFDLGKFSKYSAPYMTAANALLYGFYFSIYAAVITHVILYHRYELKMGFKSLVGGLRWRRSKKQQSEAEQSNDGATDGAYLDIHNRLMAAYPEGMSLSEWCYFITLVISVVFGVLGIALWPTYTSPAVVLYGIWLCVMFVIPVGIVAAMTGIEVTLNVIAEFIGGMIVEGNALAMNFFKSYGYVTCAHALSFANDLKLAHYIPPRVTFSGQMVATLISTLICTGIIKFQMEIEGVCTLDPPMRFQCPGPTTFFTASVIWGTIGPIKMFGKDGQYKWLLLGFPLGMALVLAFFGLKKLWPKSRVLRQVHLVAAIAGGLQWAPYSFSYAFPAVPVAWVSWIYIRGRYLDFWSKYNFVLSAALSAGIAVSAIIMLFSVQWVGIEIQWWGNTQPSAGCEGKACTLKSLAPGERFYPWWDASKVPAP
;
A
#
# COMPACT_ATOMS: atom_id res chain seq x y z
N MET A 1 -17.13 -23.13 57.41
CA MET A 1 -17.94 -24.16 58.08
C MET A 1 -19.17 -24.35 57.22
N GLU A 2 -19.58 -25.50 56.70
CA GLU A 2 -19.08 -26.87 56.67
C GLU A 2 -19.90 -27.56 55.56
N LYS A 3 -19.31 -28.54 54.87
CA LYS A 3 -19.93 -29.31 53.77
C LYS A 3 -21.02 -30.25 54.28
N SER A 4 -21.99 -30.60 53.44
CA SER A 4 -22.38 -32.02 53.24
C SER A 4 -23.32 -32.21 52.03
N GLU A 5 -22.93 -33.16 51.17
CA GLU A 5 -23.78 -33.83 50.18
C GLU A 5 -24.71 -34.84 50.87
N ILE A 6 -25.79 -35.28 50.20
CA ILE A 6 -26.23 -36.69 50.08
C ILE A 6 -27.43 -36.79 49.10
N LYS A 7 -27.33 -37.75 48.16
CA LYS A 7 -28.36 -38.27 47.24
C LYS A 7 -29.37 -39.17 47.97
N VAL A 8 -30.56 -39.41 47.39
CA VAL A 8 -31.06 -40.76 47.00
C VAL A 8 -32.49 -40.71 46.39
N THR A 9 -32.67 -41.62 45.45
CA THR A 9 -33.70 -41.89 44.43
C THR A 9 -34.91 -42.71 44.92
N THR A 10 -36.02 -42.72 44.17
CA THR A 10 -37.03 -43.83 44.14
C THR A 10 -37.81 -43.76 42.80
N GLN A 11 -37.57 -44.62 41.80
CA GLN A 11 -38.19 -45.94 41.48
C GLN A 11 -39.72 -45.97 41.23
N SER A 12 -40.14 -46.47 40.04
CA SER A 12 -41.12 -47.59 39.81
C SER A 12 -41.71 -47.54 38.36
N GLN A 13 -41.36 -48.46 37.43
CA GLN A 13 -42.04 -49.70 36.97
C GLN A 13 -42.99 -49.56 35.72
N VAL A 14 -42.53 -50.04 34.53
CA VAL A 14 -43.00 -51.21 33.68
C VAL A 14 -44.53 -51.42 33.41
N PRO A 15 -45.07 -52.06 32.31
CA PRO A 15 -44.56 -52.63 31.02
C PRO A 15 -45.35 -52.34 29.68
N GLU A 16 -44.65 -52.53 28.54
CA GLU A 16 -44.93 -53.38 27.32
C GLU A 16 -46.31 -53.46 26.59
N LYS A 17 -46.38 -53.03 25.30
CA LYS A 17 -46.58 -53.85 24.06
C LYS A 17 -46.90 -53.07 22.75
N THR A 18 -46.10 -53.35 21.71
CA THR A 18 -46.35 -53.54 20.25
C THR A 18 -46.84 -52.40 19.31
N GLU A 19 -45.93 -52.04 18.37
CA GLU A 19 -46.05 -51.60 16.95
C GLU A 19 -47.05 -50.51 16.52
N THR A 20 -46.53 -49.37 16.02
CA THR A 20 -46.55 -49.03 14.57
C THR A 20 -45.72 -47.76 14.27
N THR A 21 -45.17 -47.78 13.06
CA THR A 21 -44.23 -46.89 12.37
C THR A 21 -44.67 -45.42 12.30
N GLU A 22 -43.74 -44.49 12.58
CA GLU A 22 -43.55 -43.15 11.96
C GLU A 22 -42.93 -42.16 12.97
N THR A 23 -41.60 -42.09 13.02
CA THR A 23 -40.81 -40.88 13.39
C THR A 23 -39.32 -41.22 13.30
N VAL A 24 -38.71 -41.05 12.12
CA VAL A 24 -37.23 -41.11 11.97
C VAL A 24 -36.63 -39.81 11.42
N ASP A 25 -37.43 -38.84 10.97
CA ASP A 25 -36.91 -37.68 10.23
C ASP A 25 -36.77 -36.35 11.00
N GLN A 26 -36.86 -36.34 12.34
CA GLN A 26 -36.74 -35.08 13.11
C GLN A 26 -35.63 -35.04 14.16
N ALA A 27 -34.91 -36.14 14.42
CA ALA A 27 -33.82 -36.13 15.41
C ALA A 27 -32.41 -35.95 14.80
N SER A 28 -32.27 -35.99 13.46
CA SER A 28 -30.99 -35.87 12.76
C SER A 28 -30.62 -34.42 12.39
N SER A 29 -31.57 -33.48 12.37
CA SER A 29 -31.29 -32.11 11.93
C SER A 29 -30.75 -31.18 13.03
N GLU A 30 -31.16 -31.35 14.29
CA GLU A 30 -30.74 -30.43 15.37
C GLU A 30 -29.30 -30.70 15.86
N GLY A 31 -28.86 -31.95 15.86
CA GLY A 31 -27.49 -32.32 16.25
C GLY A 31 -26.42 -31.93 15.22
N ASP A 32 -26.77 -31.84 13.94
CA ASP A 32 -25.85 -31.44 12.86
C ASP A 32 -25.68 -29.92 12.75
N VAL A 33 -26.66 -29.13 13.17
CA VAL A 33 -26.56 -27.66 13.21
C VAL A 33 -25.61 -27.20 14.33
N GLU A 34 -25.65 -27.84 15.50
CA GLU A 34 -24.75 -27.53 16.63
C GLU A 34 -23.31 -28.07 16.42
N ARG A 35 -23.17 -29.19 15.68
CA ARG A 35 -21.87 -29.72 15.21
C ARG A 35 -21.21 -28.83 14.15
N THR A 36 -21.99 -28.11 13.35
CA THR A 36 -21.45 -27.25 12.29
C THR A 36 -20.98 -25.89 12.82
N THR A 37 -21.65 -25.34 13.84
CA THR A 37 -21.27 -24.05 14.46
C THR A 37 -19.93 -24.12 15.21
N THR A 38 -19.62 -25.26 15.84
CA THR A 38 -18.35 -25.48 16.54
C THR A 38 -17.17 -25.73 15.60
N ILE A 39 -17.39 -26.31 14.41
CA ILE A 39 -16.34 -26.51 13.39
C ILE A 39 -16.12 -25.22 12.58
N GLY A 40 -17.19 -24.48 12.25
CA GLY A 40 -17.13 -23.24 11.45
C GLY A 40 -16.31 -22.12 12.09
N GLY A 41 -16.41 -21.96 13.42
CA GLY A 41 -15.60 -20.97 14.15
C GLY A 41 -14.08 -21.21 14.13
N HIS A 42 -13.63 -22.42 13.75
CA HIS A 42 -12.21 -22.78 13.77
C HIS A 42 -11.50 -22.71 12.41
N LEU A 43 -12.23 -22.82 11.29
CA LEU A 43 -11.68 -22.82 9.93
C LEU A 43 -11.56 -21.40 9.32
N ASN A 44 -11.98 -20.37 10.07
CA ASN A 44 -12.04 -18.98 9.62
C ASN A 44 -12.78 -18.85 8.27
N ALA A 45 -13.78 -19.70 8.01
CA ALA A 45 -14.51 -19.84 6.76
C ALA A 45 -16.01 -19.63 7.01
N THR A 46 -16.72 -19.16 5.97
CA THR A 46 -18.18 -19.01 6.04
C THR A 46 -18.87 -20.37 5.94
N GLU A 47 -20.16 -20.45 6.31
CA GLU A 47 -20.91 -21.72 6.19
C GLU A 47 -20.97 -22.23 4.74
N ASP A 48 -21.16 -21.32 3.78
CA ASP A 48 -21.18 -21.63 2.35
C ASP A 48 -19.85 -22.24 1.87
N ASP A 49 -18.71 -21.67 2.30
CA ASP A 49 -17.38 -22.19 1.97
C ASP A 49 -17.18 -23.64 2.47
N ILE A 50 -17.69 -23.92 3.67
CA ILE A 50 -17.55 -25.24 4.31
C ILE A 50 -18.42 -26.26 3.58
N LEU A 51 -19.63 -25.88 3.17
CA LEU A 51 -20.54 -26.74 2.42
C LEU A 51 -19.91 -27.17 1.10
N GLU A 52 -19.32 -26.23 0.36
CA GLU A 52 -18.65 -26.52 -0.92
C GLU A 52 -17.40 -27.40 -0.73
N ALA A 53 -16.62 -27.18 0.34
CA ALA A 53 -15.42 -27.95 0.63
C ALA A 53 -15.69 -29.41 1.06
N ARG A 54 -16.89 -29.73 1.58
CA ARG A 54 -17.21 -31.08 2.11
C ARG A 54 -17.16 -32.17 1.05
N GLU A 55 -17.68 -31.90 -0.15
CA GLU A 55 -17.70 -32.89 -1.23
C GLU A 55 -16.28 -33.27 -1.70
N LEU A 56 -15.41 -32.26 -1.84
CA LEU A 56 -14.01 -32.46 -2.22
C LEU A 56 -13.22 -33.11 -1.07
N ALA A 57 -13.48 -32.75 0.18
CA ALA A 57 -12.85 -33.37 1.34
C ALA A 57 -13.12 -34.88 1.42
N ALA A 58 -14.31 -35.32 0.99
CA ALA A 58 -14.68 -36.73 0.97
C ALA A 58 -13.87 -37.54 -0.05
N SER A 59 -13.50 -36.94 -1.19
CA SER A 59 -12.77 -37.60 -2.28
C SER A 59 -11.24 -37.61 -2.08
N MET A 60 -10.69 -36.81 -1.16
CA MET A 60 -9.24 -36.70 -0.96
C MET A 60 -8.63 -37.91 -0.21
N SER A 61 -7.53 -38.45 -0.75
CA SER A 61 -6.73 -39.48 -0.09
C SER A 61 -5.84 -38.90 1.01
N LEU A 62 -5.56 -39.69 2.05
CA LEU A 62 -4.76 -39.24 3.20
C LEU A 62 -3.31 -38.88 2.81
N GLY A 63 -2.72 -39.61 1.86
CA GLY A 63 -1.38 -39.32 1.33
C GLY A 63 -1.32 -37.99 0.59
N HIS A 64 -2.34 -37.68 -0.21
CA HIS A 64 -2.46 -36.40 -0.92
C HIS A 64 -2.60 -35.23 0.07
N VAL A 65 -3.46 -35.36 1.09
CA VAL A 65 -3.64 -34.36 2.15
C VAL A 65 -2.33 -34.10 2.89
N ARG A 66 -1.56 -35.14 3.23
CA ARG A 66 -0.26 -34.99 3.91
C ARG A 66 0.76 -34.23 3.05
N ASN A 67 0.83 -34.52 1.76
CA ASN A 67 1.73 -33.81 0.84
C ASN A 67 1.30 -32.34 0.67
N LEU A 68 0.00 -32.08 0.55
CA LEU A 68 -0.54 -30.72 0.49
C LEU A 68 -0.21 -29.94 1.77
N MET A 69 -0.47 -30.52 2.93
CA MET A 69 -0.22 -29.88 4.23
C MET A 69 1.26 -29.63 4.49
N LYS A 70 2.15 -30.50 4.01
CA LYS A 70 3.60 -30.26 4.01
C LYS A 70 3.98 -29.01 3.21
N ASN A 71 3.36 -28.80 2.05
CA ASN A 71 3.59 -27.62 1.22
C ASN A 71 3.00 -26.37 1.88
N VAL A 72 1.78 -26.45 2.43
CA VAL A 72 1.13 -25.37 3.17
C VAL A 72 2.01 -24.91 4.33
N LEU A 73 2.57 -25.86 5.10
CA LEU A 73 3.48 -25.54 6.20
C LEU A 73 4.80 -24.92 5.71
N ALA A 74 5.35 -25.39 4.59
CA ALA A 74 6.58 -24.81 4.03
C ALA A 74 6.41 -23.35 3.57
N ILE A 75 5.20 -22.98 3.14
CA ILE A 75 4.87 -21.64 2.63
C ILE A 75 4.37 -20.72 3.77
N HIS A 76 3.41 -21.18 4.58
CA HIS A 76 2.65 -20.31 5.49
C HIS A 76 3.15 -20.27 6.93
N ASP A 77 4.17 -21.06 7.32
CA ASP A 77 4.67 -21.06 8.71
C ASP A 77 5.19 -19.68 9.17
N GLY A 78 5.79 -18.92 8.25
CA GLY A 78 6.30 -17.58 8.48
C GLY A 78 5.24 -16.48 8.43
N ASP A 79 4.09 -16.74 7.82
CA ASP A 79 3.11 -15.72 7.42
C ASP A 79 2.22 -15.27 8.60
N PRO A 80 2.18 -13.98 8.94
CA PRO A 80 1.28 -13.46 9.99
C PRO A 80 -0.22 -13.51 9.64
N ASN A 81 -0.58 -13.51 8.35
CA ASN A 81 -1.97 -13.49 7.89
C ASN A 81 -2.65 -14.87 8.02
N PHE A 82 -1.87 -15.95 7.95
CA PHE A 82 -2.44 -17.30 8.00
C PHE A 82 -2.90 -17.70 9.43
N PRO A 83 -4.10 -18.31 9.60
CA PRO A 83 -4.63 -18.65 10.92
C PRO A 83 -3.68 -19.51 11.77
N HIS A 84 -3.37 -19.04 13.00
CA HIS A 84 -2.41 -19.72 13.87
C HIS A 84 -2.89 -21.07 14.39
N VAL A 85 -4.18 -21.17 14.72
CA VAL A 85 -4.77 -22.39 15.22
C VAL A 85 -4.70 -23.49 14.16
N THR A 86 -5.02 -23.16 12.90
CA THR A 86 -4.90 -24.07 11.76
C THR A 86 -3.46 -24.56 11.58
N LEU A 87 -2.44 -23.70 11.62
CA LEU A 87 -1.04 -24.15 11.52
C LEU A 87 -0.60 -25.08 12.65
N LEU A 88 -1.04 -24.83 13.89
CA LEU A 88 -0.72 -25.72 15.01
C LEU A 88 -1.31 -27.11 14.80
N LYS A 89 -2.56 -27.18 14.31
CA LYS A 89 -3.21 -28.45 13.95
C LYS A 89 -2.51 -29.15 12.78
N ILE A 90 -2.06 -28.41 11.77
CA ILE A 90 -1.27 -28.95 10.65
C ILE A 90 0.06 -29.53 11.18
N LYS A 91 0.74 -28.82 12.07
CA LYS A 91 1.98 -29.32 12.73
C LYS A 91 1.71 -30.60 13.50
N GLU A 92 0.66 -30.62 14.31
CA GLU A 92 0.22 -31.80 15.06
C GLU A 92 -0.07 -33.00 14.12
N PHE A 93 -0.78 -32.76 13.02
CA PHE A 93 -1.07 -33.78 12.01
C PHE A 93 0.20 -34.32 11.33
N MET A 94 1.20 -33.48 11.10
CA MET A 94 2.45 -33.86 10.44
C MET A 94 3.43 -34.58 11.38
N GLU A 95 3.53 -34.14 12.64
CA GLU A 95 4.45 -34.67 13.65
C GLU A 95 3.95 -35.98 14.28
N ASN A 96 2.64 -36.20 14.34
CA ASN A 96 2.07 -37.38 14.98
C ASN A 96 2.11 -38.62 14.06
N ALA A 97 3.11 -39.49 14.30
CA ALA A 97 3.30 -40.73 13.54
C ALA A 97 2.09 -41.70 13.65
N SER A 98 1.38 -41.66 14.78
CA SER A 98 0.21 -42.52 15.04
C SER A 98 -1.01 -42.22 14.17
N VAL A 99 -1.02 -41.08 13.45
CA VAL A 99 -2.07 -40.76 12.48
C VAL A 99 -2.02 -41.69 11.26
N ILE A 100 -0.83 -42.17 10.88
CA ILE A 100 -0.66 -43.17 9.80
C ILE A 100 -0.87 -44.58 10.35
N GLU A 101 -0.31 -44.87 11.53
CA GLU A 101 -0.33 -46.21 12.12
C GLU A 101 -1.71 -46.61 12.69
N SER A 102 -2.55 -45.64 13.08
CA SER A 102 -3.89 -45.87 13.61
C SER A 102 -4.86 -44.74 13.23
N PRO A 103 -5.35 -44.70 11.97
CA PRO A 103 -6.22 -43.63 11.48
C PRO A 103 -7.54 -43.54 12.24
N GLU A 104 -8.06 -44.67 12.72
CA GLU A 104 -9.34 -44.78 13.44
C GLU A 104 -9.35 -43.97 14.75
N ARG A 105 -8.21 -43.85 15.43
CA ARG A 105 -8.10 -43.07 16.68
C ARG A 105 -8.03 -41.56 16.46
N HIS A 106 -7.74 -41.11 15.23
CA HIS A 106 -7.53 -39.71 14.87
C HIS A 106 -8.52 -39.21 13.81
N GLN A 107 -9.68 -39.88 13.68
CA GLN A 107 -10.64 -39.62 12.62
C GLN A 107 -11.13 -38.16 12.58
N ARG A 108 -11.28 -37.52 13.75
CA ARG A 108 -11.64 -36.10 13.85
C ARG A 108 -10.56 -35.18 13.26
N LEU A 109 -9.30 -35.40 13.62
CA LEU A 109 -8.17 -34.62 13.08
C LEU A 109 -8.03 -34.84 11.56
N ILE A 110 -8.21 -36.08 11.10
CA ILE A 110 -8.16 -36.42 9.67
C ILE A 110 -9.30 -35.72 8.90
N GLN A 111 -10.52 -35.71 9.43
CA GLN A 111 -11.65 -35.03 8.81
C GLN A 111 -11.43 -33.52 8.76
N GLU A 112 -10.97 -32.91 9.86
CA GLU A 112 -10.63 -31.48 9.90
C GLU A 112 -9.53 -31.14 8.89
N MET A 113 -8.46 -31.95 8.78
CA MET A 113 -7.38 -31.72 7.81
C MET A 113 -7.79 -31.97 6.37
N LYS A 114 -8.69 -32.93 6.11
CA LYS A 114 -9.31 -33.13 4.79
C LYS A 114 -10.16 -31.93 4.40
N LEU A 115 -10.91 -31.37 5.34
CA LEU A 115 -11.75 -30.19 5.10
C LEU A 115 -10.89 -28.94 4.87
N GLU A 116 -9.84 -28.73 5.67
CA GLU A 116 -8.87 -27.64 5.44
C GLU A 116 -8.14 -27.81 4.11
N ALA A 117 -7.71 -29.04 3.78
CA ALA A 117 -7.10 -29.34 2.49
C ALA A 117 -8.04 -29.01 1.33
N ALA A 118 -9.31 -29.39 1.45
CA ALA A 118 -10.32 -29.10 0.45
C ALA A 118 -10.62 -27.61 0.34
N LEU A 119 -10.73 -26.90 1.47
CA LEU A 119 -10.96 -25.47 1.52
C LEU A 119 -9.81 -24.70 0.85
N ILE A 120 -8.56 -25.03 1.19
CA ILE A 120 -7.38 -24.41 0.61
C ILE A 120 -7.29 -24.73 -0.89
N THR A 121 -7.71 -25.93 -1.32
CA THR A 121 -7.66 -26.38 -2.73
C THR A 121 -8.75 -25.75 -3.60
N ASN A 122 -9.94 -25.54 -3.02
CA ASN A 122 -11.10 -25.03 -3.75
C ASN A 122 -11.25 -23.51 -3.65
N ASN A 123 -10.73 -22.88 -2.59
CA ASN A 123 -10.83 -21.45 -2.37
C ASN A 123 -9.52 -20.88 -1.78
N SER A 124 -9.41 -19.55 -1.70
CA SER A 124 -8.23 -18.92 -1.11
C SER A 124 -8.05 -19.34 0.35
N PRO A 125 -6.82 -19.58 0.86
CA PRO A 125 -6.58 -19.85 2.28
C PRO A 125 -6.96 -18.68 3.20
N TYR A 126 -7.10 -17.47 2.66
CA TYR A 126 -7.35 -16.25 3.43
C TYR A 126 -8.82 -15.84 3.39
N ALA A 127 -9.44 -15.69 4.56
CA ALA A 127 -10.85 -15.30 4.69
C ALA A 127 -11.14 -13.91 4.07
N GLU A 128 -10.19 -12.99 4.19
CA GLU A 128 -10.26 -11.65 3.62
C GLU A 128 -10.32 -11.65 2.08
N VAL A 129 -9.67 -12.63 1.43
CA VAL A 129 -9.74 -12.80 -0.02
C VAL A 129 -11.09 -13.43 -0.38
N ARG A 130 -11.47 -14.52 0.29
CA ARG A 130 -12.78 -15.20 0.11
C ARG A 130 -13.98 -14.26 0.28
N ALA A 131 -13.86 -13.24 1.14
CA ALA A 131 -14.91 -12.25 1.36
C ALA A 131 -15.26 -11.43 0.10
N VAL A 132 -14.30 -11.24 -0.82
CA VAL A 132 -14.43 -10.30 -1.94
C VAL A 132 -14.28 -10.96 -3.31
N THR A 133 -13.64 -12.13 -3.39
CA THR A 133 -13.46 -12.90 -4.63
C THR A 133 -14.30 -14.17 -4.69
N GLU A 134 -14.70 -14.54 -5.90
CA GLU A 134 -15.34 -15.83 -6.18
C GLU A 134 -14.29 -16.88 -6.54
N ASN A 135 -14.52 -18.13 -6.16
CA ASN A 135 -13.69 -19.29 -6.52
C ASN A 135 -14.01 -19.90 -7.89
N HIS A 136 -14.93 -19.29 -8.65
CA HIS A 136 -15.31 -19.70 -9.99
C HIS A 136 -15.14 -18.55 -10.98
N ASP A 137 -14.76 -18.86 -12.21
CA ASP A 137 -14.62 -17.88 -13.29
C ASP A 137 -15.32 -18.34 -14.57
N ASP A 138 -16.07 -17.43 -15.19
CA ASP A 138 -16.72 -17.64 -16.49
C ASP A 138 -15.86 -17.05 -17.62
N VAL A 139 -15.15 -17.92 -18.33
CA VAL A 139 -14.25 -17.56 -19.44
C VAL A 139 -15.01 -16.95 -20.63
N GLY A 140 -16.31 -17.22 -20.78
CA GLY A 140 -17.14 -16.71 -21.87
C GLY A 140 -17.59 -15.25 -21.68
N MET A 141 -17.47 -14.70 -20.47
CA MET A 141 -17.94 -13.34 -20.15
C MET A 141 -17.10 -12.28 -20.91
N PRO A 142 -17.72 -11.35 -21.65
CA PRO A 142 -16.98 -10.39 -22.46
C PRO A 142 -16.24 -9.37 -21.60
N VAL A 143 -14.98 -9.07 -21.93
CA VAL A 143 -14.13 -8.14 -21.16
C VAL A 143 -13.63 -6.97 -22.00
N SER A 144 -13.02 -7.26 -23.15
CA SER A 144 -12.49 -6.24 -24.07
C SER A 144 -13.57 -5.74 -25.03
N THR A 145 -14.46 -4.87 -24.53
CA THR A 145 -15.60 -4.33 -25.29
C THR A 145 -15.37 -2.86 -25.65
N VAL A 146 -16.03 -2.35 -26.69
CA VAL A 146 -15.94 -0.91 -27.05
C VAL A 146 -16.38 -0.03 -25.88
N ARG A 147 -17.43 -0.46 -25.17
CA ARG A 147 -17.91 0.17 -23.93
C ARG A 147 -16.79 0.29 -22.89
N ALA A 148 -16.13 -0.81 -22.55
CA ALA A 148 -15.08 -0.83 -21.54
C ALA A 148 -13.89 0.06 -21.92
N TRP A 149 -13.43 0.00 -23.18
CA TRP A 149 -12.34 0.84 -23.67
C TRP A 149 -12.70 2.32 -23.71
N THR A 150 -13.90 2.68 -24.15
CA THR A 150 -14.34 4.08 -24.25
C THR A 150 -14.45 4.70 -22.86
N ILE A 151 -15.11 4.02 -21.93
CA ILE A 151 -15.28 4.48 -20.55
C ILE A 151 -13.92 4.49 -19.83
N GLY A 152 -13.10 3.45 -20.01
CA GLY A 152 -11.76 3.35 -19.43
C GLY A 152 -10.85 4.50 -19.88
N ILE A 153 -10.77 4.76 -21.19
CA ILE A 153 -9.98 5.87 -21.74
C ILE A 153 -10.50 7.22 -21.23
N LEU A 154 -11.82 7.42 -21.21
CA LEU A 154 -12.42 8.66 -20.70
C LEU A 154 -12.00 8.93 -19.24
N PHE A 155 -12.14 7.94 -18.36
CA PHE A 155 -11.73 8.10 -16.97
C PHE A 155 -10.21 8.22 -16.82
N SER A 156 -9.41 7.53 -17.65
CA SER A 156 -7.96 7.74 -17.67
C SER A 156 -7.61 9.19 -18.04
N CYS A 157 -8.31 9.79 -19.02
CA CYS A 157 -8.11 11.18 -19.38
C CYS A 157 -8.49 12.14 -18.24
N VAL A 158 -9.68 11.95 -17.64
CA VAL A 158 -10.18 12.80 -16.56
C VAL A 158 -9.28 12.71 -15.33
N LEU A 159 -8.90 11.51 -14.91
CA LEU A 159 -8.03 11.32 -13.74
C LEU A 159 -6.65 11.94 -13.96
N ALA A 160 -6.03 11.69 -15.11
CA ALA A 160 -4.73 12.28 -15.43
C ALA A 160 -4.79 13.81 -15.48
N PHE A 161 -5.83 14.37 -16.11
CA PHE A 161 -6.03 15.82 -16.21
C PHE A 161 -6.20 16.45 -14.83
N VAL A 162 -7.16 15.96 -14.03
CA VAL A 162 -7.52 16.55 -12.75
C VAL A 162 -6.37 16.41 -11.75
N ASN A 163 -5.78 15.21 -11.64
CA ASN A 163 -4.69 14.97 -10.71
C ASN A 163 -3.45 15.78 -11.08
N GLN A 164 -3.12 15.91 -12.37
CA GLN A 164 -1.96 16.71 -12.78
C GLN A 164 -2.22 18.21 -12.57
N LEU A 165 -3.42 18.69 -12.90
CA LEU A 165 -3.75 20.12 -12.78
C LEU A 165 -3.68 20.60 -11.33
N PHE A 166 -4.10 19.77 -10.38
CA PHE A 166 -4.11 20.10 -8.96
C PHE A 166 -2.88 19.60 -8.17
N SER A 167 -1.91 18.96 -8.82
CA SER A 167 -0.73 18.40 -8.14
C SER A 167 0.13 19.46 -7.44
N ILE A 168 0.12 20.69 -7.96
CA ILE A 168 0.88 21.84 -7.42
C ILE A 168 0.08 22.70 -6.44
N ARG A 169 -1.19 22.35 -6.17
CA ARG A 169 -2.06 23.11 -5.28
C ARG A 169 -1.81 22.75 -3.81
N GLN A 170 -2.00 23.73 -2.93
CA GLN A 170 -2.07 23.50 -1.49
C GLN A 170 -3.39 24.05 -0.93
N PRO A 171 -4.24 23.22 -0.27
CA PRO A 171 -4.10 21.77 -0.09
C PRO A 171 -4.25 20.97 -1.41
N PRO A 172 -3.65 19.76 -1.50
CA PRO A 172 -3.70 18.94 -2.72
C PRO A 172 -5.10 18.38 -2.96
N ILE A 173 -5.46 18.17 -4.23
CA ILE A 173 -6.70 17.49 -4.63
C ILE A 173 -6.30 16.27 -5.44
N ARG A 174 -6.85 15.10 -5.07
CA ARG A 174 -6.58 13.84 -5.77
C ARG A 174 -7.86 13.03 -5.97
N PHE A 175 -8.00 12.52 -7.18
CA PHE A 175 -9.08 11.66 -7.64
C PHE A 175 -8.56 10.22 -7.64
N ASP A 176 -9.13 9.40 -6.75
CA ASP A 176 -8.74 7.99 -6.60
C ASP A 176 -9.53 7.04 -7.52
N THR A 177 -8.97 5.84 -7.69
CA THR A 177 -9.51 4.77 -8.54
C THR A 177 -10.95 4.39 -8.16
N ASN A 178 -11.25 4.34 -6.86
CA ASN A 178 -12.57 3.99 -6.34
C ASN A 178 -13.67 4.95 -6.83
N MET A 179 -13.33 6.23 -7.02
CA MET A 179 -14.27 7.21 -7.55
C MET A 179 -14.52 7.00 -9.05
N ALA A 180 -13.46 6.72 -9.83
CA ALA A 180 -13.63 6.38 -11.24
C ALA A 180 -14.50 5.14 -11.42
N GLN A 181 -14.29 4.12 -10.57
CA GLN A 181 -15.10 2.91 -10.54
C GLN A 181 -16.56 3.20 -10.17
N LEU A 182 -16.80 4.01 -9.13
CA LEU A 182 -18.17 4.37 -8.74
C LEU A 182 -18.91 5.13 -9.86
N LEU A 183 -18.24 6.08 -10.52
CA LEU A 183 -18.83 6.88 -11.60
C LEU A 183 -18.95 6.09 -12.91
N ALA A 184 -18.08 5.10 -13.14
CA ALA A 184 -18.16 4.23 -14.31
C ALA A 184 -19.39 3.31 -14.31
N TYR A 185 -19.89 2.91 -13.13
CA TYR A 185 -21.06 2.05 -13.03
C TYR A 185 -22.35 2.64 -13.65
N PRO A 186 -22.83 3.84 -13.27
CA PRO A 186 -24.02 4.43 -13.89
C PRO A 186 -23.79 4.72 -15.39
N VAL A 187 -22.59 5.11 -15.80
CA VAL A 187 -22.23 5.33 -17.21
C VAL A 187 -22.29 4.02 -18.00
N GLY A 188 -21.77 2.92 -17.43
CA GLY A 188 -21.83 1.58 -18.03
C GLY A 188 -23.25 1.04 -18.15
N LYS A 189 -24.10 1.27 -17.14
CA LYS A 189 -25.53 0.93 -17.17
C LYS A 189 -26.33 1.80 -18.14
N ALA A 190 -25.99 3.08 -18.25
CA ALA A 190 -26.56 3.96 -19.27
C ALA A 190 -26.19 3.48 -20.69
N TRP A 191 -24.93 3.10 -20.91
CA TRP A 191 -24.48 2.53 -22.19
C TRP A 191 -25.20 1.23 -22.52
N GLU A 192 -25.35 0.32 -21.54
CA GLU A 192 -26.14 -0.91 -21.67
C GLU A 192 -27.56 -0.62 -22.18
N ARG A 193 -28.21 0.42 -21.64
CA ARG A 193 -29.61 0.75 -21.92
C ARG A 193 -29.80 1.57 -23.22
N TRP A 194 -28.88 2.45 -23.55
CA TRP A 194 -29.08 3.45 -24.62
C TRP A 194 -28.34 3.16 -25.92
N MET A 195 -27.25 2.38 -25.91
CA MET A 195 -26.52 2.10 -27.16
C MET A 195 -27.13 0.94 -27.95
N PRO A 196 -27.24 1.06 -29.28
CA PRO A 196 -27.81 0.00 -30.12
C PRO A 196 -26.89 -1.22 -30.16
N LYS A 197 -27.49 -2.40 -30.29
CA LYS A 197 -26.80 -3.68 -30.54
C LYS A 197 -26.36 -3.76 -32.00
N GLY A 198 -25.39 -2.92 -32.37
CA GLY A 198 -24.79 -2.91 -33.70
C GLY A 198 -23.44 -3.62 -33.71
N GLN A 199 -23.12 -4.30 -34.80
CA GLN A 199 -21.79 -4.83 -35.06
C GLN A 199 -21.06 -3.89 -36.01
N PHE A 200 -19.84 -3.50 -35.65
CA PHE A 200 -18.97 -2.70 -36.50
C PHE A 200 -17.70 -3.47 -36.82
N ARG A 201 -17.31 -3.48 -38.09
CA ARG A 201 -16.01 -4.05 -38.50
C ARG A 201 -14.95 -2.97 -38.38
N ILE A 202 -13.96 -3.18 -37.53
CA ILE A 202 -12.87 -2.21 -37.40
C ILE A 202 -12.13 -2.10 -38.75
N PRO A 203 -12.02 -0.89 -39.34
CA PRO A 203 -11.32 -0.71 -40.60
C PRO A 203 -9.87 -1.19 -40.47
N LEU A 204 -9.36 -1.86 -41.50
CA LEU A 204 -8.01 -2.46 -41.55
C LEU A 204 -7.80 -3.73 -40.70
N THR A 205 -8.84 -4.25 -40.03
CA THR A 205 -8.75 -5.56 -39.35
C THR A 205 -9.89 -6.50 -39.78
N LYS A 206 -9.70 -7.81 -39.53
CA LYS A 206 -10.76 -8.82 -39.71
C LYS A 206 -11.70 -8.91 -38.50
N GLN A 207 -11.54 -8.07 -37.48
CA GLN A 207 -12.31 -8.15 -36.24
C GLN A 207 -13.65 -7.42 -36.38
N VAL A 208 -14.72 -8.15 -36.11
CA VAL A 208 -16.07 -7.63 -35.94
C VAL A 208 -16.25 -7.38 -34.44
N VAL A 209 -16.62 -6.15 -34.07
CA VAL A 209 -16.77 -5.75 -32.68
C VAL A 209 -18.20 -5.29 -32.43
N GLU A 210 -18.77 -5.74 -31.33
CA GLU A 210 -20.11 -5.36 -30.91
C GLU A 210 -20.07 -4.04 -30.14
N LEU A 211 -20.91 -3.09 -30.54
CA LEU A 211 -21.04 -1.78 -29.89
C LEU A 211 -21.68 -1.89 -28.50
N ASN A 212 -22.63 -2.82 -28.37
CA ASN A 212 -23.27 -3.17 -27.10
C ASN A 212 -23.37 -4.69 -26.97
N PRO A 213 -22.43 -5.34 -26.24
CA PRO A 213 -22.40 -6.79 -26.07
C PRO A 213 -23.42 -7.31 -25.04
N GLY A 214 -24.29 -6.45 -24.52
CA GLY A 214 -25.32 -6.80 -23.54
C GLY A 214 -25.05 -6.22 -22.15
N ARG A 215 -25.43 -6.98 -21.11
CA ARG A 215 -25.41 -6.52 -19.71
C ARG A 215 -24.02 -6.05 -19.29
N PHE A 216 -23.92 -4.89 -18.65
CA PHE A 216 -22.67 -4.40 -18.09
C PHE A 216 -22.23 -5.33 -16.95
N ASN A 217 -21.05 -5.92 -17.09
CA ASN A 217 -20.57 -6.99 -16.21
C ASN A 217 -19.38 -6.58 -15.35
N LYS A 218 -19.05 -7.42 -14.35
CA LYS A 218 -17.96 -7.19 -13.41
C LYS A 218 -16.57 -7.13 -14.05
N LYS A 219 -16.31 -7.86 -15.14
CA LYS A 219 -15.00 -7.91 -15.80
C LYS A 219 -14.71 -6.66 -16.63
N GLU A 220 -15.68 -6.18 -17.40
CA GLU A 220 -15.61 -4.89 -18.09
C GLU A 220 -15.36 -3.76 -17.09
N HIS A 221 -16.08 -3.80 -15.96
CA HIS A 221 -15.95 -2.79 -14.93
C HIS A 221 -14.58 -2.82 -14.23
N MET A 222 -14.05 -4.01 -13.98
CA MET A 222 -12.71 -4.17 -13.42
C MET A 222 -11.62 -3.70 -14.40
N LEU A 223 -11.78 -3.92 -15.72
CA LEU A 223 -10.86 -3.38 -16.72
C LEU A 223 -10.82 -1.84 -16.67
N ILE A 224 -11.99 -1.19 -16.56
CA ILE A 224 -12.09 0.27 -16.40
C ILE A 224 -11.36 0.72 -15.13
N ALA A 225 -11.54 0.00 -14.01
CA ALA A 225 -10.87 0.31 -12.75
C ALA A 225 -9.34 0.19 -12.85
N ILE A 226 -8.82 -0.82 -13.55
CA ILE A 226 -7.37 -0.99 -13.77
C ILE A 226 -6.82 0.17 -14.63
N MET A 227 -7.52 0.55 -15.70
CA MET A 227 -7.13 1.69 -16.54
C MET A 227 -7.15 3.02 -15.77
N ALA A 228 -8.14 3.20 -14.89
CA ALA A 228 -8.23 4.35 -14.00
C ALA A 228 -7.10 4.35 -12.96
N ASN A 229 -6.78 3.21 -12.35
CA ASN A 229 -5.69 3.11 -11.36
C ASN A 229 -4.34 3.47 -11.96
N THR A 230 -4.11 3.01 -13.19
CA THR A 230 -2.90 3.32 -13.95
C THR A 230 -2.79 4.83 -14.21
N ALA A 231 -3.88 5.48 -14.63
CA ALA A 231 -3.91 6.90 -14.94
C ALA A 231 -3.90 7.82 -13.71
N ARG A 232 -4.27 7.30 -12.54
CA ARG A 232 -4.22 8.03 -11.26
C ARG A 232 -2.79 8.40 -10.84
N SER A 233 -1.81 7.59 -11.23
CA SER A 233 -0.41 7.80 -10.86
C SER A 233 0.22 8.84 -11.77
N LEU A 234 0.67 9.96 -11.20
CA LEU A 234 1.30 11.05 -11.94
C LEU A 234 2.77 10.73 -12.24
N PRO A 235 3.32 11.19 -13.38
CA PRO A 235 4.74 11.07 -13.65
C PRO A 235 5.55 11.76 -12.54
N TYR A 236 6.38 11.00 -11.84
CA TYR A 236 7.22 11.54 -10.76
C TYR A 236 8.21 12.61 -11.26
N THR A 237 8.59 12.53 -12.53
CA THR A 237 9.42 13.52 -13.23
C THR A 237 8.83 14.91 -13.23
N GLN A 238 7.53 15.10 -12.93
CA GLN A 238 6.94 16.43 -12.78
C GLN A 238 7.69 17.29 -11.76
N SER A 239 8.09 16.72 -10.61
CA SER A 239 8.76 17.47 -9.55
C SER A 239 10.19 17.85 -9.95
N LEU A 240 10.87 16.95 -10.66
CA LEU A 240 12.15 17.25 -11.30
C LEU A 240 12.01 18.44 -12.27
N ILE A 241 11.04 18.40 -13.18
CA ILE A 241 10.87 19.43 -14.20
C ILE A 241 10.49 20.78 -13.56
N TRP A 242 9.60 20.80 -12.57
CA TRP A 242 9.28 22.03 -11.83
C TRP A 242 10.51 22.63 -11.16
N THR A 243 11.32 21.81 -10.49
CA THR A 243 12.55 22.30 -9.85
C THR A 243 13.57 22.83 -10.86
N GLN A 244 13.62 22.27 -12.06
CA GLN A 244 14.45 22.78 -13.15
C GLN A 244 13.94 24.12 -13.70
N VAL A 245 12.65 24.27 -13.98
CA VAL A 245 12.11 25.45 -14.70
C VAL A 245 11.99 26.69 -13.83
N LEU A 246 11.72 26.54 -12.54
CA LEU A 246 11.40 27.66 -11.66
C LEU A 246 12.63 28.58 -11.40
N PRO A 247 12.49 29.91 -11.57
CA PRO A 247 13.59 30.87 -11.37
C PRO A 247 14.17 30.88 -9.95
N GLN A 248 13.33 30.62 -8.95
CA GLN A 248 13.74 30.53 -7.55
C GLN A 248 14.55 29.26 -7.20
N TYR A 249 14.68 28.33 -8.15
CA TYR A 249 15.42 27.08 -8.00
C TYR A 249 16.60 27.02 -8.97
N PHE A 250 16.52 26.26 -10.08
CA PHE A 250 17.63 26.06 -11.03
C PHE A 250 17.53 26.89 -12.32
N ASP A 251 16.40 27.55 -12.60
CA ASP A 251 16.18 28.43 -13.77
C ASP A 251 16.57 27.87 -15.16
N GLN A 252 16.36 26.58 -15.36
CA GLN A 252 16.69 25.84 -16.58
C GLN A 252 15.54 25.85 -17.59
N GLN A 253 15.47 26.91 -18.40
CA GLN A 253 14.36 27.12 -19.33
C GLN A 253 14.22 26.07 -20.44
N TYR A 254 15.29 25.32 -20.76
CA TYR A 254 15.21 24.22 -21.73
C TYR A 254 14.25 23.09 -21.30
N ALA A 255 14.03 22.92 -20.00
CA ALA A 255 13.16 21.90 -19.43
C ALA A 255 11.66 22.17 -19.71
N ARG A 256 11.30 23.36 -20.22
CA ARG A 256 9.94 23.68 -20.71
C ARG A 256 9.56 22.97 -22.01
N SER A 257 10.53 22.39 -22.72
CA SER A 257 10.26 21.77 -24.01
C SER A 257 9.36 20.53 -23.86
N PHE A 258 8.30 20.45 -24.67
CA PHE A 258 7.34 19.35 -24.62
C PHE A 258 8.03 17.98 -24.81
N SER A 259 8.96 17.90 -25.76
CA SER A 259 9.72 16.68 -26.04
C SER A 259 10.54 16.21 -24.84
N TYR A 260 11.14 17.14 -24.06
CA TYR A 260 11.90 16.79 -22.87
C TYR A 260 11.02 16.22 -21.77
N ILE A 261 9.89 16.89 -21.49
CA ILE A 261 8.91 16.44 -20.49
C ILE A 261 8.35 15.06 -20.88
N PHE A 262 7.97 14.90 -22.16
CA PHE A 262 7.42 13.65 -22.68
C PHE A 262 8.43 12.50 -22.63
N LEU A 263 9.66 12.69 -23.12
CA LEU A 263 10.68 11.63 -23.15
C LEU A 263 11.00 11.13 -21.73
N ASN A 264 11.21 12.06 -20.78
CA ASN A 264 11.50 11.71 -19.39
C ASN A 264 10.29 11.05 -18.71
N GLY A 265 9.08 11.61 -18.86
CA GLY A 265 7.85 11.03 -18.29
C GLY A 265 7.52 9.65 -18.87
N PHE A 266 7.66 9.48 -20.19
CA PHE A 266 7.45 8.20 -20.87
C PHE A 266 8.46 7.17 -20.36
N ALA A 267 9.75 7.50 -20.33
CA ALA A 267 10.78 6.59 -19.85
C ALA A 267 10.51 6.10 -18.43
N THR A 268 10.22 7.01 -17.48
CA THR A 268 10.02 6.64 -16.08
C THR A 268 8.71 5.90 -15.83
N ASN A 269 7.65 6.18 -16.57
CA ASN A 269 6.37 5.50 -16.37
C ASN A 269 6.39 4.08 -16.96
N PHE A 270 7.07 3.89 -18.10
CA PHE A 270 7.07 2.60 -18.79
C PHE A 270 8.17 1.63 -18.31
N ILE A 271 9.26 2.12 -17.72
CA ILE A 271 10.36 1.27 -17.22
C ILE A 271 9.88 0.27 -16.17
N GLY A 272 8.91 0.65 -15.33
CA GLY A 272 8.33 -0.20 -14.30
C GLY A 272 7.59 -1.42 -14.86
N TYR A 273 6.89 -1.29 -16.00
CA TYR A 273 6.21 -2.43 -16.63
C TYR A 273 7.21 -3.54 -16.98
N GLY A 274 8.36 -3.15 -17.54
CA GLY A 274 9.38 -4.09 -17.95
C GLY A 274 9.86 -5.01 -16.83
N LEU A 275 10.03 -4.45 -15.63
CA LEU A 275 10.47 -5.20 -14.45
C LEU A 275 9.30 -5.89 -13.72
N ALA A 276 8.09 -5.32 -13.75
CA ALA A 276 6.89 -5.97 -13.20
C ALA A 276 6.68 -7.36 -13.79
N GLY A 277 6.89 -7.52 -15.11
CA GLY A 277 6.81 -8.81 -15.80
C GLY A 277 7.72 -9.90 -15.21
N LEU A 278 8.94 -9.55 -14.80
CA LEU A 278 9.90 -10.47 -14.18
C LEU A 278 9.49 -10.88 -12.75
N THR A 279 8.75 -10.01 -12.06
CA THR A 279 8.37 -10.21 -10.65
C THR A 279 7.06 -10.99 -10.47
N ARG A 280 6.29 -11.27 -11.54
CA ARG A 280 4.99 -11.98 -11.48
C ARG A 280 5.06 -13.32 -10.73
N LYS A 281 6.12 -14.10 -10.96
CA LYS A 281 6.33 -15.40 -10.32
C LYS A 281 6.56 -15.30 -8.80
N PHE A 282 6.99 -14.14 -8.32
CA PHE A 282 7.28 -13.90 -6.90
C PHE A 282 6.16 -13.13 -6.20
N LEU A 283 5.47 -12.22 -6.89
CA LEU A 283 4.55 -11.26 -6.27
C LEU A 283 3.08 -11.43 -6.65
N VAL A 284 2.80 -12.14 -7.75
CA VAL A 284 1.44 -12.24 -8.31
C VAL A 284 0.88 -13.65 -8.13
N TYR A 285 1.62 -14.69 -8.53
CA TYR A 285 1.15 -16.08 -8.47
C TYR A 285 1.06 -16.70 -7.07
N PRO A 286 1.95 -16.38 -6.11
CA PRO A 286 1.84 -16.99 -4.79
C PRO A 286 0.59 -16.52 -4.03
N ALA A 287 -0.04 -17.44 -3.31
CA ALA A 287 -1.25 -17.17 -2.53
C ALA A 287 -1.00 -16.22 -1.35
N TYR A 288 0.18 -16.30 -0.71
CA TYR A 288 0.53 -15.47 0.46
C TYR A 288 0.70 -13.98 0.15
N CYS A 289 0.84 -13.62 -1.13
CA CYS A 289 0.80 -12.24 -1.59
C CYS A 289 -0.67 -11.80 -1.69
N VAL A 290 -1.27 -11.38 -0.57
CA VAL A 290 -2.69 -11.02 -0.48
C VAL A 290 -3.03 -9.70 -1.18
N TRP A 291 -2.10 -8.74 -1.15
CA TRP A 291 -2.29 -7.35 -1.61
C TRP A 291 -3.53 -6.68 -0.99
N PRO A 292 -3.53 -6.40 0.33
CA PRO A 292 -4.72 -5.88 1.03
C PRO A 292 -5.33 -4.62 0.40
N ARG A 293 -4.49 -3.73 -0.15
CA ARG A 293 -4.92 -2.49 -0.83
C ARG A 293 -5.88 -2.71 -2.00
N SER A 294 -5.75 -3.86 -2.66
CA SER A 294 -6.52 -4.21 -3.85
C SER A 294 -7.88 -4.83 -3.52
N LEU A 295 -8.07 -5.32 -2.29
CA LEU A 295 -9.32 -5.95 -1.88
C LEU A 295 -10.50 -4.98 -1.91
N VAL A 296 -10.28 -3.69 -1.66
CA VAL A 296 -11.35 -2.66 -1.70
C VAL A 296 -11.88 -2.46 -3.12
N THR A 297 -11.00 -2.40 -4.12
CA THR A 297 -11.39 -2.29 -5.54
C THR A 297 -12.23 -3.49 -5.97
N ILE A 298 -11.83 -4.70 -5.55
CA ILE A 298 -12.59 -5.93 -5.82
C ILE A 298 -13.94 -5.90 -5.08
N ALA A 299 -13.94 -5.56 -3.79
CA ALA A 299 -15.15 -5.49 -2.97
C ALA A 299 -16.19 -4.52 -3.54
N LEU A 300 -15.75 -3.33 -3.96
CA LEU A 300 -16.63 -2.35 -4.60
C LEU A 300 -17.20 -2.88 -5.91
N ASN A 301 -16.39 -3.57 -6.72
CA ASN A 301 -16.86 -4.14 -7.97
C ASN A 301 -17.92 -5.22 -7.74
N THR A 302 -17.66 -6.13 -6.80
CA THR A 302 -18.59 -7.18 -6.40
C THR A 302 -19.87 -6.55 -5.83
N ALA A 303 -19.78 -5.57 -4.94
CA ALA A 303 -20.94 -4.91 -4.34
C ALA A 303 -21.86 -4.18 -5.34
N LEU A 304 -21.33 -3.70 -6.46
CA LEU A 304 -22.09 -3.02 -7.51
C LEU A 304 -22.76 -3.98 -8.50
N HIS A 305 -22.24 -5.21 -8.64
CA HIS A 305 -22.73 -6.20 -9.61
C HIS A 305 -23.43 -7.40 -8.98
N ASP A 306 -23.27 -7.63 -7.68
CA ASP A 306 -23.88 -8.73 -6.95
C ASP A 306 -25.31 -8.41 -6.52
N GLU A 307 -26.24 -9.24 -6.97
CA GLU A 307 -27.67 -9.17 -6.62
C GLU A 307 -28.04 -10.14 -5.49
N LYS A 308 -27.14 -11.05 -5.11
CA LYS A 308 -27.39 -12.01 -4.02
C LYS A 308 -27.35 -11.28 -2.67
N ASN A 309 -28.36 -11.52 -1.85
CA ASN A 309 -28.46 -10.89 -0.53
C ASN A 309 -28.80 -11.94 0.53
N THR A 310 -27.76 -12.56 1.09
CA THR A 310 -27.88 -13.49 2.20
C THR A 310 -27.99 -12.72 3.53
N PRO A 311 -28.95 -13.05 4.41
CA PRO A 311 -29.03 -12.46 5.74
C PRO A 311 -27.86 -12.97 6.59
N VAL A 312 -27.20 -12.09 7.33
CA VAL A 312 -26.04 -12.42 8.16
C VAL A 312 -26.25 -12.00 9.60
N GLN A 313 -25.73 -12.77 10.56
CA GLN A 313 -25.77 -12.40 11.97
C GLN A 313 -24.77 -11.27 12.24
N GLY A 314 -25.24 -10.14 12.75
CA GLY A 314 -24.40 -9.00 13.08
C GLY A 314 -24.27 -8.75 14.58
N PRO A 315 -23.54 -7.68 14.95
CA PRO A 315 -23.41 -7.28 16.34
C PRO A 315 -24.77 -6.94 16.97
N LEU A 316 -24.84 -7.02 18.31
CA LEU A 316 -26.05 -6.75 19.11
C LEU A 316 -27.19 -7.76 18.88
N GLY A 317 -26.89 -8.98 18.40
CA GLY A 317 -27.88 -10.03 18.20
C GLY A 317 -28.89 -9.74 17.08
N ARG A 318 -28.62 -8.74 16.22
CA ARG A 318 -29.49 -8.39 15.10
C ARG A 318 -29.06 -9.13 13.84
N ILE A 319 -30.03 -9.64 13.09
CA ILE A 319 -29.81 -10.19 11.76
C ILE A 319 -29.84 -9.05 10.74
N TRP A 320 -28.79 -8.93 9.94
CA TRP A 320 -28.63 -7.89 8.93
C TRP A 320 -28.93 -8.43 7.53
N SER A 321 -30.07 -8.02 6.98
CA SER A 321 -30.55 -8.39 5.64
C SER A 321 -30.37 -7.29 4.60
N VAL A 322 -29.58 -6.24 4.89
CA VAL A 322 -29.36 -5.13 3.95
C VAL A 322 -28.45 -5.60 2.80
N SER A 323 -28.83 -5.32 1.55
CA SER A 323 -27.97 -5.59 0.39
C SER A 323 -26.68 -4.74 0.44
N ARG A 324 -25.55 -5.26 -0.07
CA ARG A 324 -24.28 -4.52 -0.14
C ARG A 324 -24.43 -3.14 -0.79
N TYR A 325 -25.19 -3.06 -1.89
CA TYR A 325 -25.46 -1.81 -2.61
C TYR A 325 -26.21 -0.75 -1.76
N ARG A 326 -27.33 -1.12 -1.11
CA ARG A 326 -28.06 -0.19 -0.23
C ARG A 326 -27.21 0.30 0.94
N PHE A 327 -26.45 -0.61 1.55
CA PHE A 327 -25.53 -0.26 2.63
C PHE A 327 -24.48 0.75 2.15
N PHE A 328 -23.88 0.50 0.98
CA PHE A 328 -22.93 1.42 0.33
C PHE A 328 -23.54 2.82 0.16
N MET A 329 -24.74 2.94 -0.42
CA MET A 329 -25.36 4.25 -0.68
C MET A 329 -25.67 5.05 0.60
N VAL A 330 -26.11 4.36 1.67
CA VAL A 330 -26.37 5.00 2.97
C VAL A 330 -25.07 5.48 3.61
N ALA A 331 -24.04 4.62 3.66
CA ALA A 331 -22.75 4.97 4.23
C ALA A 331 -22.05 6.10 3.45
N PHE A 332 -22.14 6.05 2.10
CA PHE A 332 -21.65 7.09 1.20
C PHE A 332 -22.34 8.44 1.49
N GLY A 333 -23.68 8.46 1.56
CA GLY A 333 -24.43 9.69 1.82
C GLY A 333 -24.16 10.26 3.22
N ALA A 334 -24.06 9.40 4.23
CA ALA A 334 -23.72 9.81 5.58
C ALA A 334 -22.32 10.44 5.66
N MET A 335 -21.31 9.80 5.05
CA MET A 335 -19.95 10.32 5.03
C MET A 335 -19.82 11.58 4.17
N PHE A 336 -20.54 11.64 3.05
CA PHE A 336 -20.61 12.83 2.20
C PHE A 336 -21.01 14.08 3.00
N VAL A 337 -22.05 13.97 3.83
CA VAL A 337 -22.51 15.05 4.72
C VAL A 337 -21.55 15.26 5.88
N TYR A 338 -21.13 14.18 6.55
CA TYR A 338 -20.26 14.26 7.73
C TYR A 338 -18.94 14.96 7.41
N PHE A 339 -18.34 14.72 6.24
CA PHE A 339 -17.04 15.27 5.86
C PHE A 339 -17.00 16.82 5.79
N TRP A 340 -18.13 17.49 5.61
CA TRP A 340 -18.22 18.97 5.69
C TRP A 340 -17.89 19.50 7.08
N PHE A 341 -18.21 18.74 8.13
CA PHE A 341 -17.98 19.16 9.50
C PHE A 341 -16.49 19.26 9.82
N PRO A 342 -15.69 18.17 9.78
CA PRO A 342 -14.28 18.25 10.14
C PRO A 342 -13.45 19.09 9.16
N ASN A 343 -13.77 19.12 7.85
CA ASN A 343 -12.91 19.81 6.89
C ASN A 343 -13.25 21.29 6.62
N TYR A 344 -14.45 21.75 6.95
CA TYR A 344 -14.84 23.13 6.61
C TYR A 344 -15.57 23.86 7.75
N LEU A 345 -16.61 23.25 8.33
CA LEU A 345 -17.45 23.92 9.33
C LEU A 345 -16.82 23.96 10.74
N PHE A 346 -16.16 22.89 11.16
CA PHE A 346 -15.61 22.62 12.51
C PHE A 346 -14.24 21.90 12.43
N GLN A 347 -13.18 22.63 12.09
CA GLN A 347 -11.83 22.08 11.88
C GLN A 347 -11.18 21.47 13.14
N ILE A 348 -11.67 21.83 14.33
CA ILE A 348 -11.31 21.14 15.58
C ILE A 348 -11.53 19.62 15.50
N LEU A 349 -12.53 19.14 14.74
CA LEU A 349 -12.79 17.71 14.61
C LEU A 349 -11.68 17.00 13.83
N THR A 350 -10.98 17.68 12.90
CA THR A 350 -9.80 17.14 12.23
C THR A 350 -8.57 17.17 13.14
N TYR A 351 -8.32 18.32 13.77
CA TYR A 351 -7.15 18.57 14.63
C TYR A 351 -7.54 18.63 16.11
N PHE A 352 -7.92 17.49 16.69
CA PHE A 352 -8.49 17.42 18.04
C PHE A 352 -7.38 17.35 19.12
N SER A 353 -6.59 18.42 19.22
CA SER A 353 -5.55 18.60 20.24
C SER A 353 -6.10 19.21 21.54
N TRP A 354 -7.18 18.65 22.09
CA TRP A 354 -7.91 19.26 23.22
C TRP A 354 -7.05 19.56 24.46
N MET A 355 -6.02 18.74 24.69
CA MET A 355 -5.08 18.93 25.79
C MET A 355 -4.27 20.23 25.63
N THR A 356 -3.87 20.58 24.40
CA THR A 356 -3.12 21.81 24.11
C THR A 356 -3.97 23.06 24.31
N TRP A 357 -5.30 22.98 24.18
CA TRP A 357 -6.19 24.13 24.39
C TRP A 357 -6.27 24.57 25.85
N ILE A 358 -5.95 23.66 26.79
CA ILE A 358 -5.90 23.98 28.22
C ILE A 358 -4.76 24.95 28.52
N ALA A 359 -3.61 24.77 27.86
CA ALA A 359 -2.43 25.62 28.00
C ALA A 359 -1.68 25.74 26.66
N PRO A 360 -2.15 26.63 25.76
CA PRO A 360 -1.69 26.67 24.36
C PRO A 360 -0.23 27.07 24.19
N ASP A 361 0.32 27.83 25.13
CA ASP A 361 1.72 28.30 25.10
C ASP A 361 2.69 27.38 25.87
N ASN A 362 2.19 26.29 26.46
CA ASN A 362 3.04 25.35 27.19
C ASN A 362 3.78 24.44 26.20
N VAL A 363 5.08 24.70 26.05
CA VAL A 363 5.97 23.95 25.14
C VAL A 363 5.93 22.45 25.40
N HIS A 364 6.09 22.01 26.65
CA HIS A 364 6.17 20.58 26.99
C HIS A 364 4.85 19.85 26.72
N LEU A 365 3.72 20.48 27.03
CA LEU A 365 2.40 19.93 26.76
C LEU A 365 2.17 19.77 25.25
N ASN A 366 2.50 20.81 24.47
CA ASN A 366 2.37 20.79 23.03
C ASN A 366 3.28 19.74 22.38
N ILE A 367 4.55 19.62 22.80
CA ILE A 367 5.46 18.62 22.24
C ILE A 367 4.93 17.20 22.44
N LEU A 368 4.34 16.89 23.61
CA LEU A 368 3.88 15.55 23.94
C LEU A 368 2.51 15.20 23.34
N THR A 369 1.60 16.17 23.23
CA THR A 369 0.18 15.92 22.91
C THR A 369 -0.32 16.64 21.67
N GLY A 370 0.43 17.63 21.17
CA GLY A 370 0.07 18.42 19.99
C GLY A 370 0.22 17.64 18.69
N MET A 371 -0.67 17.92 17.75
CA MET A 371 -0.84 17.20 16.49
C MET A 371 -0.11 17.86 15.31
N GLN A 372 -0.07 19.20 15.23
CA GLN A 372 0.51 19.90 14.07
C GLN A 372 2.02 20.13 14.25
N ASN A 373 2.41 20.75 15.37
CA ASN A 373 3.81 21.09 15.66
C ASN A 373 4.44 20.25 16.78
N GLY A 374 3.66 19.34 17.37
CA GLY A 374 4.10 18.37 18.38
C GLY A 374 4.37 16.97 17.81
N LEU A 375 4.65 16.01 18.70
CA LEU A 375 4.77 14.59 18.36
C LEU A 375 3.46 13.82 18.53
N GLY A 376 2.51 14.34 19.31
CA GLY A 376 1.18 13.76 19.48
C GLY A 376 1.15 12.36 20.11
N LEU A 377 2.18 11.99 20.89
CA LEU A 377 2.39 10.64 21.43
C LEU A 377 1.34 10.24 22.48
N PHE A 378 0.89 11.20 23.28
CA PHE A 378 0.02 10.94 24.44
C PHE A 378 -1.37 11.58 24.30
N ASN A 379 -1.81 11.84 23.06
CA ASN A 379 -3.19 12.24 22.80
C ASN A 379 -4.06 11.01 22.47
N PRO A 380 -5.00 10.61 23.36
CA PRO A 380 -5.79 9.39 23.17
C PRO A 380 -6.87 9.52 22.09
N LEU A 381 -7.27 10.73 21.73
CA LEU A 381 -8.32 10.98 20.74
C LEU A 381 -7.92 12.18 19.89
N PRO A 382 -7.02 12.02 18.91
CA PRO A 382 -6.47 13.16 18.20
C PRO A 382 -7.32 13.63 17.00
N THR A 383 -8.30 12.85 16.54
CA THR A 383 -9.13 13.21 15.39
C THR A 383 -10.47 12.48 15.36
N PHE A 384 -11.45 13.10 14.72
CA PHE A 384 -12.73 12.53 14.30
C PHE A 384 -12.90 12.52 12.77
N ASP A 385 -11.84 12.86 12.03
CA ASP A 385 -11.82 12.88 10.58
C ASP A 385 -11.35 11.53 10.02
N TRP A 386 -12.22 10.87 9.25
CA TRP A 386 -11.90 9.60 8.61
C TRP A 386 -10.74 9.71 7.60
N ASN A 387 -10.54 10.89 7.00
CA ASN A 387 -9.41 11.13 6.11
C ASN A 387 -8.07 11.12 6.88
N VAL A 388 -8.05 11.61 8.13
CA VAL A 388 -6.87 11.51 9.01
C VAL A 388 -6.68 10.08 9.50
N ILE A 389 -7.76 9.37 9.83
CA ILE A 389 -7.71 7.95 10.23
C ILE A 389 -7.08 7.08 9.12
N ASN A 390 -7.34 7.43 7.85
CA ASN A 390 -6.78 6.76 6.67
C ASN A 390 -5.37 7.26 6.28
N PHE A 391 -4.63 7.86 7.23
CA PHE A 391 -3.30 8.41 7.00
C PHE A 391 -2.37 7.43 6.26
N ASN A 392 -1.64 7.96 5.28
CA ASN A 392 -0.67 7.22 4.47
C ASN A 392 -1.25 5.94 3.83
N GLU A 393 -2.48 6.03 3.33
CA GLU A 393 -3.22 4.91 2.70
C GLU A 393 -3.39 3.70 3.64
N THR A 394 -3.27 3.89 4.96
CA THR A 394 -3.40 2.84 5.97
C THR A 394 -4.85 2.76 6.46
N ASP A 395 -5.76 2.38 5.56
CA ASP A 395 -7.17 2.20 5.93
C ASP A 395 -7.29 1.04 6.94
N PRO A 396 -7.72 1.30 8.19
CA PRO A 396 -7.75 0.30 9.26
C PRO A 396 -8.79 -0.81 9.06
N LEU A 397 -9.77 -0.63 8.16
CA LEU A 397 -10.72 -1.68 7.78
C LEU A 397 -10.11 -2.62 6.74
N MET A 398 -9.15 -2.14 5.94
CA MET A 398 -8.56 -2.87 4.82
C MET A 398 -7.21 -3.49 5.16
N ILE A 399 -6.34 -2.75 5.85
CA ILE A 399 -5.02 -3.22 6.23
C ILE A 399 -5.15 -4.12 7.47
N PRO A 400 -4.54 -5.33 7.47
CA PRO A 400 -4.59 -6.23 8.61
C PRO A 400 -4.10 -5.57 9.91
N SER A 401 -4.77 -5.87 11.02
CA SER A 401 -4.47 -5.24 12.33
C SER A 401 -3.02 -5.39 12.77
N PHE A 402 -2.35 -6.51 12.48
CA PHE A 402 -0.94 -6.66 12.84
C PHE A 402 -0.07 -5.60 12.13
N SER A 403 -0.35 -5.26 10.87
CA SER A 403 0.42 -4.27 10.13
C SER A 403 0.18 -2.87 10.71
N THR A 404 -1.07 -2.51 10.97
CA THR A 404 -1.45 -1.25 11.62
C THR A 404 -0.81 -1.10 13.01
N PHE A 405 -0.83 -2.15 13.82
CA PHE A 405 -0.26 -2.12 15.17
C PHE A 405 1.27 -2.03 15.18
N ASN A 406 1.94 -2.78 14.30
CA ASN A 406 3.39 -2.67 14.17
C ASN A 406 3.79 -1.29 13.68
N PHE A 407 3.11 -0.77 12.65
CA PHE A 407 3.35 0.56 12.11
C PHE A 407 3.18 1.65 13.17
N ALA A 408 2.04 1.69 13.87
CA ALA A 408 1.82 2.64 14.96
C ALA A 408 2.83 2.43 16.11
N GLY A 409 3.08 1.20 16.53
CA GLY A 409 4.05 0.90 17.59
C GLY A 409 5.48 1.33 17.24
N GLY A 410 5.89 1.14 15.99
CA GLY A 410 7.18 1.59 15.50
C GLY A 410 7.29 3.12 15.45
N MET A 411 6.24 3.80 14.99
CA MET A 411 6.16 5.25 15.04
C MET A 411 6.29 5.75 16.48
N PHE A 412 5.53 5.18 17.43
CA PHE A 412 5.59 5.52 18.85
C PHE A 412 7.00 5.38 19.44
N ILE A 413 7.68 4.25 19.16
CA ILE A 413 9.06 4.00 19.62
C ILE A 413 10.03 5.04 19.05
N THR A 414 9.93 5.35 17.75
CA THR A 414 10.76 6.40 17.13
C THR A 414 10.48 7.77 17.77
N GLY A 415 9.22 8.07 18.09
CA GLY A 415 8.84 9.29 18.82
C GLY A 415 9.54 9.44 20.17
N LEU A 416 9.74 8.35 20.91
CA LEU A 416 10.50 8.36 22.17
C LEU A 416 11.98 8.69 21.93
N PHE A 417 12.58 8.17 20.86
CA PHE A 417 13.95 8.55 20.49
C PHE A 417 14.05 10.02 20.06
N ILE A 418 13.04 10.54 19.36
CA ILE A 418 12.96 11.96 18.99
C ILE A 418 12.89 12.86 20.23
N LEU A 419 12.05 12.51 21.22
CA LEU A 419 12.02 13.21 22.50
C LEU A 419 13.39 13.21 23.18
N GLY A 420 14.04 12.04 23.24
CA GLY A 420 15.37 11.90 23.81
C GLY A 420 16.37 12.85 23.15
N ALA A 421 16.50 12.78 21.82
CA ALA A 421 17.44 13.61 21.07
C ALA A 421 17.18 15.11 21.22
N TRP A 422 15.92 15.53 21.24
CA TRP A 422 15.54 16.94 21.35
C TRP A 422 15.79 17.51 22.76
N TYR A 423 15.38 16.78 23.80
CA TYR A 423 15.61 17.22 25.19
C TYR A 423 17.08 17.19 25.60
N THR A 424 17.88 16.25 25.10
CA THR A 424 19.33 16.24 25.33
C THR A 424 20.09 17.25 24.47
N ASN A 425 19.39 18.01 23.61
CA ASN A 425 19.97 18.93 22.64
C ASN A 425 21.03 18.27 21.74
N THR A 426 20.81 17.00 21.39
CA THR A 426 21.68 16.30 20.44
C THR A 426 21.59 17.02 19.11
N TRP A 427 22.74 17.25 18.46
CA TRP A 427 22.83 17.95 17.17
C TRP A 427 22.29 19.40 17.14
N ASN A 428 22.23 20.08 18.29
CA ASN A 428 21.64 21.43 18.43
C ASN A 428 20.15 21.49 18.07
N THR A 429 19.44 20.36 18.12
CA THR A 429 18.02 20.28 17.72
C THR A 429 17.07 21.02 18.68
N ALA A 430 17.47 21.34 19.91
CA ALA A 430 16.63 22.04 20.88
C ALA A 430 16.30 23.49 20.47
N TYR A 431 17.12 24.08 19.59
CA TYR A 431 16.91 25.42 19.02
C TYR A 431 15.96 25.40 17.82
N LEU A 432 15.57 24.21 17.35
CA LEU A 432 14.72 24.01 16.18
C LEU A 432 13.38 23.40 16.61
N PRO A 433 12.33 23.53 15.78
CA PRO A 433 11.10 22.76 15.95
C PRO A 433 11.39 21.27 16.07
N ILE A 434 10.72 20.57 16.99
CA ILE A 434 10.98 19.14 17.19
C ILE A 434 10.64 18.31 15.94
N ASN A 435 9.56 18.69 15.25
CA ASN A 435 8.98 17.96 14.13
C ASN A 435 8.76 18.88 12.93
N SER A 436 9.70 18.87 11.98
CA SER A 436 9.60 19.63 10.72
C SER A 436 10.54 19.04 9.68
N ASN A 437 10.13 19.04 8.41
CA ASN A 437 10.93 18.59 7.27
C ASN A 437 11.80 19.70 6.66
N HIS A 438 11.75 20.92 7.20
CA HIS A 438 12.60 22.02 6.75
C HIS A 438 14.04 21.86 7.24
N ILE A 439 14.96 22.53 6.54
CA ILE A 439 16.38 22.63 6.88
C ILE A 439 16.65 24.03 7.41
N TYR A 440 17.49 24.11 8.42
CA TYR A 440 17.81 25.35 9.12
C TYR A 440 19.30 25.71 9.01
N ASP A 441 19.62 26.99 9.10
CA ASP A 441 20.98 27.50 9.26
C ASP A 441 21.37 27.62 10.74
N HIS A 442 22.62 28.01 11.02
CA HIS A 442 23.12 28.18 12.40
C HIS A 442 22.41 29.26 13.24
N PHE A 443 21.50 30.05 12.64
CA PHE A 443 20.68 31.06 13.31
C PHE A 443 19.28 30.53 13.65
N GLY A 444 18.99 29.27 13.31
CA GLY A 444 17.65 28.69 13.47
C GLY A 444 16.64 29.22 12.45
N LYS A 445 17.10 29.84 11.36
CA LYS A 445 16.26 30.30 10.24
C LYS A 445 16.30 29.27 9.11
N LEU A 446 15.36 29.36 8.18
CA LEU A 446 15.33 28.50 7.00
C LEU A 446 16.62 28.65 6.19
N TYR A 447 17.19 27.52 5.78
CA TYR A 447 18.48 27.46 5.10
C TYR A 447 18.41 28.07 3.69
N ASN A 448 19.26 29.06 3.40
CA ASN A 448 19.29 29.72 2.09
C ASN A 448 20.32 29.07 1.15
N VAL A 449 19.82 28.27 0.20
CA VAL A 449 20.62 27.50 -0.76
C VAL A 449 21.40 28.37 -1.73
N SER A 450 20.82 29.50 -2.18
CA SER A 450 21.47 30.40 -3.13
C SER A 450 22.79 30.97 -2.61
N ARG A 451 23.00 30.94 -1.29
CA ARG A 451 24.25 31.34 -0.63
C ARG A 451 25.34 30.26 -0.65
N THR A 452 25.08 29.08 -1.20
CA THR A 452 26.02 27.95 -1.20
C THR A 452 26.21 27.31 -2.57
N ILE A 453 25.72 27.96 -3.62
CA ILE A 453 25.83 27.51 -5.02
C ILE A 453 26.50 28.58 -5.89
N ASP A 454 27.10 28.13 -6.99
CA ASP A 454 27.59 28.99 -8.07
C ASP A 454 26.48 29.37 -9.06
N ASP A 455 26.85 30.12 -10.11
CA ASP A 455 25.91 30.59 -11.14
C ASP A 455 25.40 29.45 -12.05
N HIS A 456 26.01 28.27 -11.96
CA HIS A 456 25.58 27.05 -12.64
C HIS A 456 24.70 26.15 -11.75
N GLY A 457 24.38 26.59 -10.53
CA GLY A 457 23.61 25.81 -9.55
C GLY A 457 24.39 24.66 -8.92
N MET A 458 25.71 24.63 -9.11
CA MET A 458 26.63 23.65 -8.54
C MET A 458 27.12 24.13 -7.18
N PHE A 459 27.55 23.19 -6.34
CA PHE A 459 28.04 23.52 -4.99
C PHE A 459 29.31 24.36 -5.01
N ASP A 460 29.29 25.49 -4.29
CA ASP A 460 30.44 26.37 -4.10
C ASP A 460 30.94 26.28 -2.64
N LEU A 461 32.11 25.67 -2.46
CA LEU A 461 32.73 25.49 -1.16
C LEU A 461 33.06 26.82 -0.47
N GLY A 462 33.53 27.82 -1.20
CA GLY A 462 33.94 29.11 -0.65
C GLY A 462 32.76 29.92 -0.13
N LYS A 463 31.62 29.88 -0.83
CA LYS A 463 30.37 30.50 -0.36
C LYS A 463 29.77 29.72 0.82
N PHE A 464 29.76 28.39 0.74
CA PHE A 464 29.30 27.50 1.83
C PHE A 464 30.05 27.76 3.15
N SER A 465 31.38 27.77 3.12
CA SER A 465 32.21 27.98 4.31
C SER A 465 32.00 29.34 4.99
N LYS A 466 31.51 30.35 4.26
CA LYS A 466 31.21 31.69 4.80
C LYS A 466 29.79 31.81 5.36
N TYR A 467 28.87 30.94 4.98
CA TYR A 467 27.46 30.99 5.39
C TYR A 467 27.18 30.08 6.59
N SER A 468 26.83 28.82 6.34
CA SER A 468 26.41 27.87 7.37
C SER A 468 26.32 26.46 6.82
N ALA A 469 26.49 25.45 7.67
CA ALA A 469 26.11 24.08 7.36
C ALA A 469 24.62 23.85 7.64
N PRO A 470 24.00 22.85 6.99
CA PRO A 470 22.59 22.55 7.16
C PRO A 470 22.32 21.83 8.49
N TYR A 471 21.30 22.30 9.21
CA TYR A 471 20.80 21.66 10.42
C TYR A 471 19.40 21.08 10.20
N MET A 472 19.20 19.85 10.67
CA MET A 472 17.93 19.14 10.60
C MET A 472 17.28 19.08 11.98
N THR A 473 15.95 19.02 12.01
CA THR A 473 15.21 18.79 13.26
C THR A 473 15.45 17.38 13.80
N ALA A 474 15.13 17.17 15.08
CA ALA A 474 15.27 15.86 15.72
C ALA A 474 14.46 14.77 15.00
N ALA A 475 13.22 15.09 14.61
CA ALA A 475 12.37 14.18 13.86
C ALA A 475 12.95 13.84 12.48
N ASN A 476 13.37 14.84 11.70
CA ASN A 476 13.90 14.64 10.35
C ASN A 476 15.22 13.85 10.36
N ALA A 477 16.11 14.15 11.32
CA ALA A 477 17.37 13.41 11.49
C ALA A 477 17.12 11.93 11.82
N LEU A 478 16.32 11.64 12.85
CA LEU A 478 16.05 10.25 13.23
C LEU A 478 15.27 9.49 12.16
N LEU A 479 14.33 10.14 11.46
CA LEU A 479 13.65 9.58 10.30
C LEU A 479 14.65 9.04 9.27
N TYR A 480 15.73 9.78 8.94
CA TYR A 480 16.76 9.30 8.01
C TYR A 480 17.53 8.10 8.57
N GLY A 481 17.79 8.09 9.87
CA GLY A 481 18.37 6.91 10.55
C GLY A 481 17.50 5.65 10.37
N PHE A 482 16.18 5.78 10.54
CA PHE A 482 15.23 4.67 10.33
C PHE A 482 15.10 4.28 8.85
N TYR A 483 15.22 5.23 7.91
CA TYR A 483 15.38 4.91 6.48
C TYR A 483 16.60 4.02 6.23
N PHE A 484 17.77 4.35 6.78
CA PHE A 484 18.95 3.50 6.64
C PHE A 484 18.75 2.10 7.25
N SER A 485 18.02 1.99 8.36
CA SER A 485 17.66 0.70 8.95
C SER A 485 16.72 -0.14 8.09
N ILE A 486 15.69 0.46 7.47
CA ILE A 486 14.67 -0.33 6.76
C ILE A 486 15.24 -1.05 5.54
N TYR A 487 16.20 -0.45 4.84
CA TYR A 487 16.80 -1.03 3.63
C TYR A 487 17.58 -2.32 3.92
N ALA A 488 18.36 -2.35 5.00
CA ALA A 488 19.05 -3.57 5.43
C ALA A 488 18.08 -4.59 6.07
N ALA A 489 17.08 -4.10 6.81
CA ALA A 489 16.09 -4.93 7.47
C ALA A 489 15.22 -5.68 6.47
N VAL A 490 14.72 -5.04 5.40
CA VAL A 490 13.84 -5.67 4.41
C VAL A 490 14.54 -6.82 3.67
N ILE A 491 15.79 -6.61 3.24
CA ILE A 491 16.59 -7.64 2.57
C ILE A 491 16.80 -8.83 3.52
N THR A 492 17.24 -8.55 4.75
CA THR A 492 17.56 -9.58 5.75
C THR A 492 16.29 -10.35 6.16
N HIS A 493 15.16 -9.66 6.32
CA HIS A 493 13.88 -10.25 6.65
C HIS A 493 13.43 -11.22 5.56
N VAL A 494 13.43 -10.79 4.31
CA VAL A 494 12.97 -11.62 3.18
C VAL A 494 13.90 -12.82 2.95
N ILE A 495 15.22 -12.66 3.08
CA ILE A 495 16.16 -13.78 2.98
C ILE A 495 15.94 -14.82 4.08
N LEU A 496 15.61 -14.41 5.32
CA LEU A 496 15.46 -15.35 6.44
C LEU A 496 14.09 -16.04 6.47
N TYR A 497 13.02 -15.25 6.29
CA TYR A 497 11.64 -15.72 6.44
C TYR A 497 11.08 -16.35 5.16
N HIS A 498 11.49 -15.86 3.97
CA HIS A 498 10.93 -16.26 2.67
C HIS A 498 11.92 -17.05 1.78
N ARG A 499 12.96 -17.67 2.38
CA ARG A 499 14.00 -18.42 1.64
C ARG A 499 13.47 -19.52 0.73
N TYR A 500 12.43 -20.23 1.16
CA TYR A 500 11.87 -21.35 0.42
C TYR A 500 11.19 -20.85 -0.86
N GLU A 501 10.39 -19.79 -0.72
CA GLU A 501 9.67 -19.14 -1.80
C GLU A 501 10.62 -18.49 -2.80
N LEU A 502 11.67 -17.80 -2.33
CA LEU A 502 12.73 -17.27 -3.20
C LEU A 502 13.36 -18.39 -4.03
N LYS A 503 13.76 -19.50 -3.39
CA LYS A 503 14.38 -20.63 -4.09
C LYS A 503 13.45 -21.20 -5.18
N MET A 504 12.16 -21.35 -4.87
CA MET A 504 11.17 -21.86 -5.82
C MET A 504 10.91 -20.87 -6.96
N GLY A 505 10.77 -19.57 -6.66
CA GLY A 505 10.59 -18.52 -7.66
C GLY A 505 11.78 -18.39 -8.61
N PHE A 506 13.02 -18.43 -8.09
CA PHE A 506 14.22 -18.42 -8.93
C PHE A 506 14.35 -19.69 -9.78
N LYS A 507 14.01 -20.87 -9.24
CA LYS A 507 13.99 -22.13 -10.02
C LYS A 507 12.99 -22.04 -11.18
N SER A 508 11.81 -21.47 -10.95
CA SER A 508 10.77 -21.25 -11.96
C SER A 508 11.17 -20.21 -13.01
N LEU A 509 11.84 -19.13 -12.62
CA LEU A 509 12.36 -18.11 -13.53
C LEU A 509 13.43 -18.70 -14.47
N VAL A 510 14.41 -19.43 -13.93
CA VAL A 510 15.47 -20.08 -14.72
C VAL A 510 14.90 -21.18 -15.63
N GLY A 511 13.90 -21.92 -15.16
CA GLY A 511 13.17 -22.90 -15.96
C GLY A 511 12.46 -22.28 -17.17
N GLY A 512 11.80 -21.14 -16.97
CA GLY A 512 11.11 -20.39 -18.03
C GLY A 512 12.03 -19.82 -19.11
N LEU A 513 13.25 -19.40 -18.75
CA LEU A 513 14.24 -18.91 -19.71
C LEU A 513 14.82 -20.03 -20.62
N ARG A 514 14.76 -21.30 -20.21
CA ARG A 514 15.25 -22.44 -21.02
C ARG A 514 14.21 -22.89 -22.05
N TRP A 515 14.00 -22.04 -23.05
CA TRP A 515 13.01 -22.10 -24.13
C TRP A 515 12.93 -23.42 -24.95
N ARG A 516 13.92 -24.32 -24.94
CA ARG A 516 14.08 -25.32 -26.02
C ARG A 516 13.69 -26.78 -25.72
N ARG A 517 13.19 -27.15 -24.54
CA ARG A 517 12.79 -28.55 -24.25
C ARG A 517 11.35 -28.77 -23.78
N SER A 518 10.60 -27.73 -23.39
CA SER A 518 9.28 -27.88 -22.76
C SER A 518 8.12 -27.53 -23.70
N LYS A 519 7.99 -28.23 -24.83
CA LYS A 519 6.68 -28.31 -25.53
C LYS A 519 6.07 -29.70 -25.50
N LYS A 520 6.90 -30.72 -25.25
CA LYS A 520 6.46 -32.12 -25.15
C LYS A 520 6.14 -32.56 -23.72
N GLN A 521 6.83 -31.96 -22.74
CA GLN A 521 6.72 -32.32 -21.33
C GLN A 521 5.61 -31.56 -20.58
N GLN A 522 5.15 -30.43 -21.13
CA GLN A 522 4.09 -29.60 -20.54
C GLN A 522 2.69 -30.17 -20.82
N SER A 523 2.47 -30.72 -22.02
CA SER A 523 1.23 -31.42 -22.35
C SER A 523 1.04 -32.77 -21.63
N GLU A 524 2.13 -33.44 -21.23
CA GLU A 524 2.05 -34.68 -20.43
C GLU A 524 1.89 -34.40 -18.92
N ALA A 525 2.39 -33.26 -18.42
CA ALA A 525 2.22 -32.85 -17.02
C ALA A 525 0.82 -32.23 -16.74
N GLU A 526 0.17 -31.61 -17.74
CA GLU A 526 -1.18 -31.05 -17.61
C GLU A 526 -2.30 -32.09 -17.62
N GLN A 527 -2.05 -33.31 -18.13
CA GLN A 527 -3.06 -34.38 -18.22
C GLN A 527 -3.10 -35.34 -17.04
N SER A 528 -2.13 -35.25 -16.11
CA SER A 528 -2.16 -36.00 -14.87
C SER A 528 -2.51 -35.05 -13.72
N ASN A 529 -3.66 -35.26 -13.08
CA ASN A 529 -3.97 -34.64 -11.77
C ASN A 529 -2.96 -35.03 -10.67
N ASP A 530 -2.04 -35.97 -10.95
CA ASP A 530 -0.89 -36.37 -10.12
C ASP A 530 0.43 -35.67 -10.51
N GLY A 531 0.43 -34.81 -11.52
CA GLY A 531 1.60 -34.08 -12.03
C GLY A 531 1.94 -32.81 -11.26
N ALA A 532 1.64 -32.74 -9.97
CA ALA A 532 2.17 -31.66 -9.12
C ALA A 532 3.70 -31.79 -9.10
N THR A 533 4.40 -31.03 -9.94
CA THR A 533 5.84 -30.82 -9.79
C THR A 533 6.13 -30.57 -8.32
N ASP A 534 7.00 -31.40 -7.73
CA ASP A 534 7.44 -31.32 -6.33
C ASP A 534 7.54 -29.85 -5.86
N GLY A 535 6.54 -29.40 -5.08
CA GLY A 535 6.58 -28.16 -4.31
C GLY A 535 5.72 -26.97 -4.76
N ALA A 536 4.81 -27.07 -5.74
CA ALA A 536 3.92 -25.96 -6.08
C ALA A 536 2.43 -26.36 -5.97
N TYR A 537 1.82 -26.11 -4.80
CA TYR A 537 0.37 -25.93 -4.74
C TYR A 537 0.04 -24.63 -5.49
N LEU A 538 -0.65 -24.74 -6.64
CA LEU A 538 -1.05 -23.59 -7.45
C LEU A 538 -2.29 -22.95 -6.84
N ASP A 539 -2.19 -21.66 -6.50
CA ASP A 539 -3.31 -20.84 -6.05
C ASP A 539 -4.53 -20.99 -6.98
N ILE A 540 -5.73 -21.10 -6.41
CA ILE A 540 -6.98 -21.30 -7.15
C ILE A 540 -7.17 -20.24 -8.24
N HIS A 541 -6.88 -18.97 -7.93
CA HIS A 541 -7.07 -17.88 -8.88
C HIS A 541 -6.07 -17.94 -10.02
N ASN A 542 -4.85 -18.44 -9.76
CA ASN A 542 -3.88 -18.69 -10.81
C ASN A 542 -4.30 -19.88 -11.70
N ARG A 543 -4.90 -20.93 -11.12
CA ARG A 543 -5.50 -22.04 -11.88
C ARG A 543 -6.65 -21.56 -12.78
N LEU A 544 -7.51 -20.67 -12.27
CA LEU A 544 -8.57 -20.04 -13.06
C LEU A 544 -7.99 -19.16 -14.18
N MET A 545 -6.94 -18.39 -13.90
CA MET A 545 -6.26 -17.55 -14.90
C MET A 545 -5.62 -18.40 -16.03
N ALA A 546 -5.10 -19.59 -15.71
CA ALA A 546 -4.47 -20.48 -16.68
C ALA A 546 -5.42 -20.99 -17.78
N ALA A 547 -6.74 -20.92 -17.57
CA ALA A 547 -7.73 -21.25 -18.60
C ALA A 547 -7.74 -20.23 -19.76
N TYR A 548 -7.22 -19.02 -19.56
CA TYR A 548 -7.10 -18.03 -20.63
C TYR A 548 -5.90 -18.33 -21.52
N PRO A 549 -6.04 -18.24 -22.85
CA PRO A 549 -4.94 -18.51 -23.76
C PRO A 549 -3.81 -17.50 -23.56
N GLU A 550 -2.69 -17.96 -23.02
CA GLU A 550 -1.42 -17.23 -22.97
C GLU A 550 -0.85 -17.11 -24.39
N GLY A 551 -1.09 -16.00 -25.06
CA GLY A 551 -0.56 -15.79 -26.41
C GLY A 551 0.78 -15.11 -26.39
N MET A 552 1.31 -14.86 -27.59
CA MET A 552 2.52 -14.07 -27.83
C MET A 552 2.58 -12.76 -27.03
N SER A 553 1.42 -12.10 -26.81
CA SER A 553 1.27 -10.86 -26.03
C SER A 553 1.52 -10.99 -24.51
N LEU A 554 1.60 -12.20 -23.97
CA LEU A 554 1.89 -12.48 -22.55
C LEU A 554 3.30 -13.09 -22.36
N SER A 555 4.09 -13.20 -23.43
CA SER A 555 5.46 -13.66 -23.30
C SER A 555 6.27 -12.63 -22.52
N GLU A 556 7.20 -13.08 -21.66
CA GLU A 556 8.15 -12.25 -20.92
C GLU A 556 8.85 -11.21 -21.83
N TRP A 557 8.89 -11.48 -23.14
CA TRP A 557 9.32 -10.56 -24.21
C TRP A 557 8.56 -9.25 -24.33
N CYS A 558 7.22 -9.18 -24.14
CA CYS A 558 6.50 -7.90 -24.27
C CYS A 558 6.94 -6.91 -23.18
N TYR A 559 7.15 -7.42 -21.97
CA TYR A 559 7.71 -6.66 -20.86
C TYR A 559 9.17 -6.28 -21.14
N PHE A 560 9.98 -7.22 -21.63
CA PHE A 560 11.37 -6.92 -22.00
C PHE A 560 11.50 -5.88 -23.11
N ILE A 561 10.68 -5.95 -24.16
CA ILE A 561 10.65 -4.95 -25.24
C ILE A 561 10.25 -3.58 -24.69
N THR A 562 9.23 -3.54 -23.82
CA THR A 562 8.81 -2.30 -23.15
C THR A 562 9.95 -1.71 -22.32
N LEU A 563 10.72 -2.56 -21.61
CA LEU A 563 11.90 -2.13 -20.85
C LEU A 563 12.94 -1.48 -21.78
N VAL A 564 13.28 -2.15 -22.88
CA VAL A 564 14.27 -1.66 -23.86
C VAL A 564 13.83 -0.32 -24.44
N ILE A 565 12.57 -0.19 -24.86
CA ILE A 565 12.03 1.07 -25.40
C ILE A 565 12.12 2.18 -24.34
N SER A 566 11.73 1.89 -23.10
CA SER A 566 11.77 2.86 -21.99
C SER A 566 13.20 3.33 -21.70
N VAL A 567 14.18 2.42 -21.74
CA VAL A 567 15.61 2.75 -21.56
C VAL A 567 16.10 3.66 -22.67
N VAL A 568 15.77 3.35 -23.94
CA VAL A 568 16.16 4.20 -25.08
C VAL A 568 15.59 5.61 -24.93
N PHE A 569 14.30 5.73 -24.59
CA PHE A 569 13.67 7.04 -24.36
C PHE A 569 14.30 7.80 -23.19
N GLY A 570 14.67 7.09 -22.12
CA GLY A 570 15.33 7.70 -20.96
C GLY A 570 16.73 8.20 -21.27
N VAL A 571 17.52 7.42 -22.01
CA VAL A 571 18.85 7.83 -22.48
C VAL A 571 18.75 9.06 -23.39
N LEU A 572 17.79 9.08 -24.32
CA LEU A 572 17.54 10.23 -25.18
C LEU A 572 17.09 11.48 -24.40
N GLY A 573 16.21 11.31 -23.41
CA GLY A 573 15.73 12.40 -22.55
C GLY A 573 16.84 13.07 -21.73
N ILE A 574 17.91 12.34 -21.41
CA ILE A 574 19.08 12.86 -20.68
C ILE A 574 20.14 13.41 -21.65
N ALA A 575 20.44 12.70 -22.73
CA ALA A 575 21.58 13.01 -23.61
C ALA A 575 21.33 14.16 -24.59
N LEU A 576 20.08 14.43 -24.97
CA LEU A 576 19.74 15.45 -25.96
C LEU A 576 19.69 16.88 -25.38
N TRP A 577 19.69 17.03 -24.05
CA TRP A 577 19.61 18.32 -23.36
C TRP A 577 20.80 18.50 -22.40
N PRO A 578 21.17 19.74 -22.05
CA PRO A 578 22.26 20.03 -21.12
C PRO A 578 21.87 19.72 -19.67
N THR A 579 21.69 18.44 -19.36
CA THR A 579 21.31 17.93 -18.04
C THR A 579 22.50 17.74 -17.10
N TYR A 580 23.73 17.87 -17.61
CA TYR A 580 24.98 17.65 -16.88
C TYR A 580 25.02 16.30 -16.14
N THR A 581 24.33 15.30 -16.68
CA THR A 581 24.13 13.98 -16.07
C THR A 581 24.51 12.88 -17.05
N SER A 582 25.19 11.83 -16.56
CA SER A 582 25.50 10.67 -17.39
C SER A 582 24.23 9.85 -17.68
N PRO A 583 23.96 9.45 -18.94
CA PRO A 583 22.83 8.57 -19.25
C PRO A 583 22.85 7.21 -18.55
N ALA A 584 23.99 6.82 -17.96
CA ALA A 584 24.13 5.60 -17.15
C ALA A 584 23.19 5.56 -15.93
N VAL A 585 22.64 6.71 -15.50
CA VAL A 585 21.65 6.80 -14.42
C VAL A 585 20.44 5.89 -14.64
N VAL A 586 20.00 5.72 -15.89
CA VAL A 586 18.86 4.84 -16.23
C VAL A 586 19.18 3.38 -15.86
N LEU A 587 20.39 2.92 -16.17
CA LEU A 587 20.84 1.55 -15.87
C LEU A 587 21.02 1.35 -14.36
N TYR A 588 21.50 2.38 -13.65
CA TYR A 588 21.55 2.36 -12.20
C TYR A 588 20.16 2.19 -11.57
N GLY A 589 19.15 2.90 -12.07
CA GLY A 589 17.78 2.75 -11.58
C GLY A 589 17.23 1.34 -11.75
N ILE A 590 17.51 0.71 -12.89
CA ILE A 590 17.17 -0.70 -13.14
C ILE A 590 17.89 -1.61 -12.14
N TRP A 591 19.18 -1.41 -11.93
CA TRP A 591 19.96 -2.21 -10.99
C TRP A 591 19.41 -2.14 -9.56
N LEU A 592 19.10 -0.93 -9.09
CA LEU A 592 18.53 -0.72 -7.76
C LEU A 592 17.15 -1.36 -7.64
N CYS A 593 16.31 -1.23 -8.67
CA CYS A 593 15.02 -1.91 -8.71
C CYS A 593 15.17 -3.43 -8.67
N VAL A 594 16.06 -4.03 -9.46
CA VAL A 594 16.28 -5.50 -9.47
C VAL A 594 16.69 -6.01 -8.09
N MET A 595 17.45 -5.22 -7.32
CA MET A 595 17.85 -5.57 -5.95
C MET A 595 16.67 -5.54 -4.97
N PHE A 596 15.83 -4.50 -5.02
CA PHE A 596 14.83 -4.23 -3.98
C PHE A 596 13.40 -4.61 -4.34
N VAL A 597 13.05 -4.83 -5.60
CA VAL A 597 11.66 -5.05 -6.02
C VAL A 597 11.05 -6.31 -5.42
N ILE A 598 11.82 -7.41 -5.33
CA ILE A 598 11.33 -8.65 -4.73
C ILE A 598 11.18 -8.48 -3.20
N PRO A 599 12.20 -8.03 -2.45
CA PRO A 599 12.05 -7.85 -1.00
C PRO A 599 10.97 -6.86 -0.61
N VAL A 600 10.94 -5.68 -1.24
CA VAL A 600 9.92 -4.66 -0.97
C VAL A 600 8.55 -5.15 -1.39
N GLY A 601 8.46 -5.85 -2.52
CA GLY A 601 7.20 -6.39 -3.03
C GLY A 601 6.57 -7.45 -2.15
N ILE A 602 7.35 -8.38 -1.59
CA ILE A 602 6.82 -9.39 -0.67
C ILE A 602 6.26 -8.70 0.58
N VAL A 603 6.99 -7.75 1.16
CA VAL A 603 6.51 -7.01 2.34
C VAL A 603 5.25 -6.20 2.02
N ALA A 604 5.23 -5.47 0.89
CA ALA A 604 4.06 -4.70 0.47
C ALA A 604 2.84 -5.59 0.20
N ALA A 605 3.03 -6.73 -0.46
CA ALA A 605 1.97 -7.68 -0.78
C ALA A 605 1.38 -8.37 0.46
N MET A 606 2.17 -8.61 1.51
CA MET A 606 1.70 -9.27 2.74
C MET A 606 1.16 -8.31 3.79
N THR A 607 1.81 -7.15 3.97
CA THR A 607 1.49 -6.19 5.03
C THR A 607 0.60 -5.05 4.55
N GLY A 608 0.55 -4.79 3.25
CA GLY A 608 -0.08 -3.58 2.69
C GLY A 608 0.74 -2.31 2.91
N ILE A 609 1.97 -2.38 3.44
CA ILE A 609 2.87 -1.23 3.66
C ILE A 609 4.03 -1.30 2.66
N GLU A 610 4.18 -0.25 1.85
CA GLU A 610 5.26 -0.12 0.88
C GLU A 610 6.50 0.55 1.50
N VAL A 611 7.69 -0.01 1.23
CA VAL A 611 8.97 0.59 1.65
C VAL A 611 9.52 1.45 0.51
N THR A 612 9.59 2.76 0.71
CA THR A 612 10.02 3.70 -0.33
C THR A 612 11.54 3.73 -0.51
N LEU A 613 12.02 3.68 -1.75
CA LEU A 613 13.46 3.70 -2.09
C LEU A 613 14.04 5.11 -2.34
N ASN A 614 13.29 6.17 -2.04
CA ASN A 614 13.70 7.55 -2.28
C ASN A 614 15.07 7.87 -1.65
N VAL A 615 15.21 7.68 -0.34
CA VAL A 615 16.40 8.09 0.41
C VAL A 615 17.64 7.29 0.00
N ILE A 616 17.53 5.98 -0.26
CA ILE A 616 18.70 5.19 -0.70
C ILE A 616 19.17 5.57 -2.10
N ALA A 617 18.24 5.89 -3.01
CA ALA A 617 18.57 6.35 -4.36
C ALA A 617 19.27 7.72 -4.31
N GLU A 618 18.77 8.63 -3.46
CA GLU A 618 19.40 9.93 -3.20
C GLU A 618 20.79 9.79 -2.53
N PHE A 619 20.90 8.91 -1.53
CA PHE A 619 22.15 8.66 -0.81
C PHE A 619 23.25 8.13 -1.74
N ILE A 620 22.96 7.10 -2.54
CA ILE A 620 23.94 6.54 -3.46
C ILE A 620 24.21 7.51 -4.62
N GLY A 621 23.17 8.11 -5.21
CA GLY A 621 23.31 9.10 -6.28
C GLY A 621 24.19 10.28 -5.85
N GLY A 622 23.90 10.85 -4.67
CA GLY A 622 24.68 11.95 -4.10
C GLY A 622 26.13 11.61 -3.78
N MET A 623 26.45 10.35 -3.46
CA MET A 623 27.85 9.90 -3.30
C MET A 623 28.59 9.79 -4.64
N ILE A 624 27.89 9.47 -5.73
CA ILE A 624 28.49 9.31 -7.07
C ILE A 624 28.69 10.66 -7.76
N VAL A 625 27.71 11.56 -7.65
CA VAL A 625 27.70 12.88 -8.29
C VAL A 625 27.59 14.00 -7.25
N GLU A 626 28.55 14.03 -6.33
CA GLU A 626 28.61 15.03 -5.27
C GLU A 626 28.70 16.45 -5.84
N GLY A 627 27.90 17.37 -5.31
CA GLY A 627 27.86 18.78 -5.74
C GLY A 627 26.96 19.06 -6.94
N ASN A 628 26.40 18.03 -7.58
CA ASN A 628 25.47 18.15 -8.71
C ASN A 628 24.06 17.69 -8.31
N ALA A 629 23.22 18.66 -7.93
CA ALA A 629 21.85 18.39 -7.52
C ALA A 629 20.94 17.87 -8.63
N LEU A 630 21.17 18.29 -9.88
CA LEU A 630 20.38 17.85 -11.02
C LEU A 630 20.63 16.37 -11.34
N ALA A 631 21.90 15.97 -11.37
CA ALA A 631 22.26 14.58 -11.57
C ALA A 631 21.68 13.69 -10.47
N MET A 632 21.78 14.12 -9.21
CA MET A 632 21.16 13.41 -8.08
C MET A 632 19.64 13.29 -8.25
N ASN A 633 18.94 14.33 -8.71
CA ASN A 633 17.50 14.28 -8.96
C ASN A 633 17.11 13.24 -10.04
N PHE A 634 17.96 13.06 -11.06
CA PHE A 634 17.77 11.95 -12.01
C PHE A 634 18.04 10.58 -11.39
N PHE A 635 19.08 10.44 -10.56
CA PHE A 635 19.36 9.21 -9.81
C PHE A 635 18.17 8.81 -8.94
N LYS A 636 17.59 9.78 -8.21
CA LYS A 636 16.37 9.59 -7.43
C LYS A 636 15.20 9.18 -8.31
N SER A 637 14.95 9.92 -9.39
CA SER A 637 13.81 9.68 -10.28
C SER A 637 13.86 8.27 -10.85
N TYR A 638 14.98 7.83 -11.44
CA TYR A 638 15.08 6.47 -11.98
C TYR A 638 15.21 5.39 -10.89
N GLY A 639 15.88 5.68 -9.77
CA GLY A 639 16.07 4.70 -8.68
C GLY A 639 14.79 4.35 -7.94
N TYR A 640 13.98 5.35 -7.58
CA TYR A 640 12.74 5.13 -6.85
C TYR A 640 11.59 4.68 -7.75
N VAL A 641 11.33 5.42 -8.83
CA VAL A 641 10.11 5.30 -9.63
C VAL A 641 10.02 3.96 -10.34
N THR A 642 11.17 3.46 -10.81
CA THR A 642 11.26 2.15 -11.48
C THR A 642 10.69 1.04 -10.59
N CYS A 643 11.01 1.05 -9.29
CA CYS A 643 10.52 0.06 -8.33
C CYS A 643 9.06 0.31 -7.93
N ALA A 644 8.72 1.56 -7.61
CA ALA A 644 7.36 1.92 -7.19
C ALA A 644 6.31 1.59 -8.29
N HIS A 645 6.61 1.90 -9.55
CA HIS A 645 5.74 1.53 -10.66
C HIS A 645 5.73 0.02 -10.92
N ALA A 646 6.88 -0.67 -10.83
CA ALA A 646 6.90 -2.13 -10.97
C ALA A 646 6.00 -2.82 -9.93
N LEU A 647 6.00 -2.33 -8.69
CA LEU A 647 5.12 -2.80 -7.61
C LEU A 647 3.65 -2.49 -7.87
N SER A 648 3.33 -1.25 -8.27
CA SER A 648 1.97 -0.86 -8.60
C SER A 648 1.40 -1.70 -9.74
N PHE A 649 2.19 -1.98 -10.78
CA PHE A 649 1.75 -2.83 -11.89
C PHE A 649 1.66 -4.30 -11.49
N ALA A 650 2.55 -4.81 -10.64
CA ALA A 650 2.42 -6.15 -10.08
C ALA A 650 1.11 -6.30 -9.27
N ASN A 651 0.73 -5.26 -8.51
CA ASN A 651 -0.52 -5.22 -7.79
C ASN A 651 -1.75 -5.27 -8.73
N ASP A 652 -1.73 -4.51 -9.83
CA ASP A 652 -2.79 -4.57 -10.85
C ASP A 652 -2.87 -5.94 -11.53
N LEU A 653 -1.73 -6.58 -11.79
CA LEU A 653 -1.70 -7.96 -12.31
C LEU A 653 -2.32 -8.94 -11.31
N LYS A 654 -2.24 -8.67 -10.00
CA LYS A 654 -2.96 -9.42 -8.96
C LYS A 654 -4.47 -9.17 -9.03
N LEU A 655 -4.91 -7.92 -9.18
CA LEU A 655 -6.32 -7.58 -9.39
C LEU A 655 -6.91 -8.29 -10.62
N ALA A 656 -6.11 -8.48 -11.66
CA ALA A 656 -6.53 -9.00 -12.95
C ALA A 656 -6.63 -10.54 -13.04
N HIS A 657 -6.68 -11.29 -11.94
CA HIS A 657 -6.75 -12.76 -11.99
C HIS A 657 -7.95 -13.34 -12.76
N TYR A 658 -9.03 -12.56 -12.89
CA TYR A 658 -10.26 -12.94 -13.60
C TYR A 658 -10.42 -12.28 -14.97
N ILE A 659 -9.38 -11.61 -15.47
CA ILE A 659 -9.37 -10.92 -16.75
C ILE A 659 -8.30 -11.57 -17.64
N PRO A 660 -8.57 -11.75 -18.94
CA PRO A 660 -7.54 -12.19 -19.88
C PRO A 660 -6.27 -11.33 -19.77
N PRO A 661 -5.11 -11.89 -19.41
CA PRO A 661 -3.91 -11.10 -19.10
C PRO A 661 -3.44 -10.18 -20.23
N ARG A 662 -3.72 -10.54 -21.49
CA ARG A 662 -3.40 -9.73 -22.67
C ARG A 662 -4.16 -8.40 -22.70
N VAL A 663 -5.43 -8.44 -22.29
CA VAL A 663 -6.31 -7.27 -22.24
C VAL A 663 -5.87 -6.35 -21.11
N THR A 664 -5.53 -6.92 -19.96
CA THR A 664 -4.97 -6.18 -18.82
C THR A 664 -3.70 -5.42 -19.22
N PHE A 665 -2.71 -6.11 -19.80
CA PHE A 665 -1.47 -5.49 -20.24
C PHE A 665 -1.73 -4.36 -21.24
N SER A 666 -2.58 -4.61 -22.24
CA SER A 666 -2.91 -3.61 -23.26
C SER A 666 -3.63 -2.39 -22.66
N GLY A 667 -4.60 -2.61 -21.76
CA GLY A 667 -5.34 -1.56 -21.08
C GLY A 667 -4.44 -0.66 -20.22
N GLN A 668 -3.52 -1.27 -19.48
CA GLN A 668 -2.51 -0.58 -18.70
C GLN A 668 -1.54 0.25 -19.57
N MET A 669 -1.00 -0.35 -20.64
CA MET A 669 -0.08 0.34 -21.55
C MET A 669 -0.72 1.56 -22.22
N VAL A 670 -1.96 1.42 -22.70
CA VAL A 670 -2.72 2.52 -23.32
C VAL A 670 -3.07 3.59 -22.29
N ALA A 671 -3.55 3.21 -21.10
CA ALA A 671 -3.87 4.17 -20.04
C ALA A 671 -2.64 4.97 -19.59
N THR A 672 -1.46 4.32 -19.45
CA THR A 672 -0.21 5.00 -19.12
C THR A 672 0.23 5.95 -20.22
N LEU A 673 0.11 5.56 -21.50
CA LEU A 673 0.49 6.43 -22.62
C LEU A 673 -0.37 7.70 -22.63
N ILE A 674 -1.69 7.52 -22.51
CA ILE A 674 -2.65 8.63 -22.48
C ILE A 674 -2.39 9.53 -21.27
N SER A 675 -2.22 8.94 -20.08
CA SER A 675 -1.89 9.69 -18.87
C SER A 675 -0.60 10.49 -19.03
N THR A 676 0.45 9.89 -19.60
CA THR A 676 1.74 10.56 -19.82
C THR A 676 1.61 11.74 -20.79
N LEU A 677 0.85 11.59 -21.88
CA LEU A 677 0.60 12.67 -22.84
C LEU A 677 -0.18 13.83 -22.21
N ILE A 678 -1.26 13.52 -21.48
CA ILE A 678 -2.08 14.53 -20.81
C ILE A 678 -1.27 15.24 -19.73
N CYS A 679 -0.57 14.49 -18.88
CA CYS A 679 0.24 15.08 -17.81
C CYS A 679 1.33 15.99 -18.40
N THR A 680 1.97 15.59 -19.49
CA THR A 680 2.95 16.42 -20.22
C THR A 680 2.32 17.73 -20.69
N GLY A 681 1.13 17.66 -21.31
CA GLY A 681 0.40 18.84 -21.78
C GLY A 681 0.00 19.79 -20.65
N ILE A 682 -0.49 19.23 -19.53
CA ILE A 682 -0.93 20.01 -18.37
C ILE A 682 0.24 20.65 -17.62
N ILE A 683 1.36 19.96 -17.47
CA ILE A 683 2.58 20.56 -16.89
C ILE A 683 3.00 21.78 -17.71
N LYS A 684 2.99 21.66 -19.04
CA LYS A 684 3.32 22.79 -19.92
C LYS A 684 2.33 23.94 -19.76
N PHE A 685 1.02 23.64 -19.72
CA PHE A 685 -0.01 24.64 -19.47
C PHE A 685 0.17 25.33 -18.10
N GLN A 686 0.47 24.59 -17.04
CA GLN A 686 0.69 25.14 -15.71
C GLN A 686 1.89 26.11 -15.66
N MET A 687 2.93 25.87 -16.46
CA MET A 687 4.09 26.76 -16.57
C MET A 687 3.80 28.09 -17.27
N GLU A 688 2.68 28.18 -18.01
CA GLU A 688 2.23 29.41 -18.68
C GLU A 688 1.38 30.28 -17.75
N ILE A 689 1.01 29.80 -16.56
CA ILE A 689 0.23 30.55 -15.56
C ILE A 689 1.13 31.58 -14.88
N GLU A 690 0.77 32.86 -14.99
CA GLU A 690 1.47 33.96 -14.32
C GLU A 690 1.40 33.83 -12.79
N GLY A 691 2.53 33.97 -12.10
CA GLY A 691 2.59 33.93 -10.64
C GLY A 691 2.44 32.53 -10.02
N VAL A 692 2.51 31.44 -10.80
CA VAL A 692 2.50 30.07 -10.28
C VAL A 692 3.71 29.82 -9.36
N CYS A 693 3.52 29.06 -8.28
CA CYS A 693 4.55 28.77 -7.27
C CYS A 693 5.16 30.01 -6.57
N THR A 694 4.44 31.14 -6.53
CA THR A 694 4.83 32.34 -5.76
C THR A 694 4.19 32.35 -4.36
N LEU A 695 4.47 33.38 -3.55
CA LEU A 695 3.90 33.54 -2.21
C LEU A 695 2.39 33.85 -2.23
N ASP A 696 1.89 34.48 -3.29
CA ASP A 696 0.47 34.74 -3.52
C ASP A 696 0.04 34.19 -4.89
N PRO A 697 -0.05 32.86 -5.04
CA PRO A 697 -0.26 32.25 -6.34
C PRO A 697 -1.74 32.24 -6.72
N PRO A 698 -2.07 32.38 -8.01
CA PRO A 698 -3.43 32.19 -8.48
C PRO A 698 -3.90 30.76 -8.14
N MET A 699 -5.17 30.62 -7.75
CA MET A 699 -5.81 29.33 -7.46
C MET A 699 -5.13 28.48 -6.36
N ARG A 700 -4.30 29.11 -5.51
CA ARG A 700 -3.50 28.46 -4.44
C ARG A 700 -2.47 27.44 -4.97
N PHE A 701 -1.90 27.68 -6.16
CA PHE A 701 -0.81 26.88 -6.71
C PHE A 701 0.55 27.21 -6.06
N GLN A 702 0.72 26.77 -4.80
CA GLN A 702 1.89 27.04 -3.95
C GLN A 702 3.06 26.07 -4.14
N CYS A 703 2.89 24.95 -4.86
CA CYS A 703 3.94 24.00 -5.23
C CYS A 703 4.69 23.36 -4.03
N PRO A 704 3.99 22.75 -3.05
CA PRO A 704 4.62 22.13 -1.87
C PRO A 704 5.48 20.91 -2.22
N GLY A 705 5.05 20.10 -3.19
CA GLY A 705 5.77 18.93 -3.69
C GLY A 705 7.14 19.29 -4.28
N PRO A 706 7.20 20.18 -5.30
CA PRO A 706 8.45 20.71 -5.83
C PRO A 706 9.35 21.35 -4.75
N THR A 707 8.78 22.06 -3.77
CA THR A 707 9.56 22.65 -2.65
C THR A 707 10.26 21.58 -1.81
N THR A 708 9.54 20.51 -1.45
CA THR A 708 10.12 19.37 -0.70
C THR A 708 11.15 18.63 -1.54
N PHE A 709 10.88 18.46 -2.84
CA PHE A 709 11.80 17.82 -3.78
C PHE A 709 13.10 18.60 -3.87
N PHE A 710 13.03 19.92 -4.04
CA PHE A 710 14.18 20.82 -4.06
C PHE A 710 14.96 20.78 -2.74
N THR A 711 14.27 20.82 -1.60
CA THR A 711 14.90 20.72 -0.27
C THR A 711 15.73 19.44 -0.14
N ALA A 712 15.21 18.31 -0.63
CA ALA A 712 15.96 17.06 -0.68
C ALA A 712 17.14 17.11 -1.67
N SER A 713 16.98 17.80 -2.81
CA SER A 713 18.05 18.07 -3.78
C SER A 713 19.26 18.77 -3.16
N VAL A 714 19.00 19.65 -2.21
CA VAL A 714 20.06 20.39 -1.49
C VAL A 714 20.84 19.48 -0.56
N ILE A 715 20.13 18.69 0.27
CA ILE A 715 20.74 17.77 1.24
C ILE A 715 21.61 16.75 0.51
N TRP A 716 21.00 16.03 -0.43
CA TRP A 716 21.61 14.84 -1.01
C TRP A 716 22.43 15.14 -2.26
N GLY A 717 22.12 16.22 -2.97
CA GLY A 717 22.77 16.57 -4.24
C GLY A 717 23.79 17.68 -4.11
N THR A 718 23.35 18.88 -3.74
CA THR A 718 24.22 20.06 -3.64
C THR A 718 25.28 19.90 -2.55
N ILE A 719 24.86 19.67 -1.31
CA ILE A 719 25.79 19.55 -0.19
C ILE A 719 26.46 18.18 -0.23
N GLY A 720 25.64 17.14 -0.42
CA GLY A 720 26.07 15.77 -0.61
C GLY A 720 26.07 14.96 0.70
N PRO A 721 25.81 13.63 0.61
CA PRO A 721 25.75 12.74 1.76
C PRO A 721 27.07 12.61 2.51
N ILE A 722 28.21 12.72 1.82
CA ILE A 722 29.55 12.57 2.40
C ILE A 722 29.80 13.66 3.45
N LYS A 723 29.34 14.87 3.17
CA LYS A 723 29.46 16.03 4.07
C LYS A 723 28.61 15.92 5.33
N MET A 724 27.35 15.51 5.16
CA MET A 724 26.41 15.44 6.29
C MET A 724 26.54 14.16 7.13
N PHE A 725 26.75 13.01 6.47
CA PHE A 725 26.72 11.68 7.08
C PHE A 725 28.07 10.94 7.01
N GLY A 726 29.06 11.45 6.29
CA GLY A 726 30.39 10.83 6.21
C GLY A 726 31.18 10.93 7.52
N LYS A 727 32.43 10.46 7.51
CA LYS A 727 33.27 10.33 8.72
C LYS A 727 33.38 11.60 9.57
N ASP A 728 33.38 12.76 8.91
CA ASP A 728 33.53 14.08 9.50
C ASP A 728 32.18 14.80 9.69
N GLY A 729 31.09 14.25 9.15
CA GLY A 729 29.75 14.83 9.20
C GLY A 729 29.07 14.73 10.57
N GLN A 730 28.20 15.72 10.86
CA GLN A 730 27.43 15.79 12.11
C GLN A 730 26.56 14.55 12.36
N TYR A 731 25.98 13.99 11.29
CA TYR A 731 24.96 12.95 11.34
C TYR A 731 25.50 11.54 11.09
N LYS A 732 26.82 11.37 11.14
CA LYS A 732 27.50 10.10 10.83
C LYS A 732 26.98 8.88 11.57
N TRP A 733 26.57 9.06 12.83
CA TRP A 733 26.04 7.98 13.65
C TRP A 733 24.70 7.43 13.16
N LEU A 734 23.96 8.19 12.34
CA LEU A 734 22.74 7.70 11.70
C LEU A 734 23.01 6.57 10.70
N LEU A 735 24.22 6.50 10.11
CA LEU A 735 24.61 5.39 9.24
C LEU A 735 24.67 4.04 9.96
N LEU A 736 24.78 4.02 11.31
CA LEU A 736 24.60 2.80 12.10
C LEU A 736 23.20 2.22 11.95
N GLY A 737 22.25 2.97 11.39
CA GLY A 737 20.95 2.47 10.98
C GLY A 737 21.06 1.21 10.12
N PHE A 738 21.98 1.15 9.14
CA PHE A 738 22.15 -0.02 8.27
C PHE A 738 22.44 -1.32 9.04
N PRO A 739 23.53 -1.43 9.84
CA PRO A 739 23.78 -2.63 10.64
C PRO A 739 22.73 -2.85 11.73
N LEU A 740 22.15 -1.78 12.30
CA LEU A 740 21.09 -1.91 13.30
C LEU A 740 19.84 -2.60 12.73
N GLY A 741 19.43 -2.25 11.51
CA GLY A 741 18.29 -2.88 10.83
C GLY A 741 18.51 -4.39 10.64
N MET A 742 19.70 -4.79 10.22
CA MET A 742 20.09 -6.21 10.10
C MET A 742 20.11 -6.91 11.47
N ALA A 743 20.73 -6.29 12.47
CA ALA A 743 20.86 -6.84 13.82
C ALA A 743 19.49 -7.04 14.48
N LEU A 744 18.56 -6.09 14.34
CA LEU A 744 17.21 -6.21 14.89
C LEU A 744 16.44 -7.38 14.26
N VAL A 745 16.54 -7.56 12.93
CA VAL A 745 15.89 -8.68 12.25
C VAL A 745 16.48 -10.02 12.70
N LEU A 746 17.80 -10.12 12.82
CA LEU A 746 18.49 -11.33 13.28
C LEU A 746 18.13 -11.66 14.74
N ALA A 747 18.14 -10.66 15.62
CA ALA A 747 17.75 -10.82 17.01
C ALA A 747 16.31 -11.32 17.13
N PHE A 748 15.38 -10.70 16.38
CA PHE A 748 13.98 -11.11 16.39
C PHE A 748 13.74 -12.49 15.77
N PHE A 749 14.48 -12.84 14.71
CA PHE A 749 14.46 -14.18 14.14
C PHE A 749 14.94 -15.24 15.15
N GLY A 750 16.03 -14.97 15.88
CA GLY A 750 16.51 -15.82 16.97
C GLY A 750 15.46 -15.95 18.08
N LEU A 751 14.83 -14.84 18.46
CA LEU A 751 13.76 -14.80 19.46
C LEU A 751 12.56 -15.68 19.09
N LYS A 752 12.10 -15.59 17.83
CA LYS A 752 11.00 -16.43 17.31
C LYS A 752 11.37 -17.91 17.28
N LYS A 753 12.65 -18.24 17.05
CA LYS A 753 13.15 -19.61 17.08
C LYS A 753 13.24 -20.19 18.50
N LEU A 754 13.55 -19.35 19.49
CA LEU A 754 13.55 -19.73 20.91
C LEU A 754 12.12 -19.96 21.44
N TRP A 755 11.16 -19.15 20.98
CA TRP A 755 9.75 -19.22 21.41
C TRP A 755 8.77 -19.41 20.24
N PRO A 756 8.80 -20.57 19.55
CA PRO A 756 8.03 -20.81 18.33
C PRO A 756 6.51 -20.90 18.54
N LYS A 757 6.05 -21.16 19.78
CA LYS A 757 4.62 -21.27 20.14
C LYS A 757 3.99 -19.94 20.55
N SER A 758 4.75 -18.85 20.63
CA SER A 758 4.23 -17.55 21.08
C SER A 758 3.37 -16.88 20.01
N ARG A 759 2.11 -16.59 20.34
CA ARG A 759 1.18 -15.87 19.46
C ARG A 759 1.61 -14.43 19.20
N VAL A 760 2.14 -13.76 20.23
CA VAL A 760 2.54 -12.34 20.16
C VAL A 760 3.74 -12.16 19.23
N LEU A 761 4.77 -12.99 19.37
CA LEU A 761 5.98 -12.89 18.54
C LEU A 761 5.70 -13.17 17.05
N ARG A 762 4.64 -13.91 16.73
CA ARG A 762 4.23 -14.13 15.34
C ARG A 762 3.57 -12.91 14.71
N GLN A 763 2.89 -12.08 15.50
CA GLN A 763 2.22 -10.87 15.01
C GLN A 763 3.15 -9.68 14.86
N VAL A 764 4.34 -9.71 15.47
CA VAL A 764 5.33 -8.65 15.31
C VAL A 764 6.04 -8.79 13.96
N HIS A 765 5.91 -7.75 13.13
CA HIS A 765 6.55 -7.65 11.83
C HIS A 765 7.51 -6.46 11.83
N LEU A 766 8.79 -6.74 12.07
CA LEU A 766 9.79 -5.71 12.34
C LEU A 766 9.95 -4.68 11.20
N VAL A 767 9.86 -5.11 9.93
CA VAL A 767 9.95 -4.17 8.79
C VAL A 767 8.76 -3.21 8.78
N ALA A 768 7.57 -3.66 9.18
CA ALA A 768 6.38 -2.82 9.27
C ALA A 768 6.48 -1.85 10.46
N ALA A 769 7.11 -2.27 11.55
CA ALA A 769 7.42 -1.39 12.67
C ALA A 769 8.43 -0.31 12.29
N ILE A 770 9.55 -0.70 11.67
CA ILE A 770 10.53 0.27 11.16
C ILE A 770 9.84 1.22 10.18
N ALA A 771 8.97 0.72 9.28
CA ALA A 771 8.18 1.54 8.34
C ALA A 771 7.38 2.65 9.01
N GLY A 772 6.81 2.42 10.20
CA GLY A 772 6.14 3.46 10.98
C GLY A 772 7.08 4.56 11.48
N GLY A 773 8.34 4.21 11.77
CA GLY A 773 9.40 5.16 12.12
C GLY A 773 9.83 6.09 10.99
N LEU A 774 9.39 5.85 9.74
CA LEU A 774 9.63 6.73 8.59
C LEU A 774 8.59 7.86 8.48
N GLN A 775 7.53 7.85 9.29
CA GLN A 775 6.37 8.72 9.11
C GLN A 775 6.37 9.93 10.03
N TRP A 776 7.54 10.56 10.14
CA TRP A 776 7.75 11.80 10.90
C TRP A 776 8.09 12.95 9.95
N ALA A 777 8.06 14.20 10.42
CA ALA A 777 8.47 15.39 9.67
C ALA A 777 7.78 15.51 8.28
N PRO A 778 6.58 16.11 8.18
CA PRO A 778 5.87 16.93 9.19
C PRO A 778 4.79 16.18 9.99
N TYR A 779 4.55 14.90 9.73
CA TYR A 779 3.48 14.15 10.40
C TYR A 779 3.83 13.80 11.85
N SER A 780 2.80 13.56 12.66
CA SER A 780 2.90 13.23 14.09
C SER A 780 2.18 11.92 14.41
N PHE A 781 2.40 11.35 15.60
CA PHE A 781 1.78 10.08 16.01
C PHE A 781 0.25 10.15 16.05
N SER A 782 -0.28 11.36 16.23
CA SER A 782 -1.70 11.68 16.16
C SER A 782 -2.37 11.33 14.82
N TYR A 783 -1.60 11.15 13.74
CA TYR A 783 -2.12 10.66 12.45
C TYR A 783 -2.19 9.12 12.39
N ALA A 784 -1.27 8.40 13.03
CA ALA A 784 -1.21 6.95 12.97
C ALA A 784 -2.04 6.25 14.04
N PHE A 785 -2.11 6.83 15.26
CA PHE A 785 -2.81 6.22 16.39
C PHE A 785 -4.32 5.98 16.17
N PRO A 786 -5.09 6.89 15.54
CA PRO A 786 -6.53 6.71 15.32
C PRO A 786 -6.91 5.45 14.54
N ALA A 787 -6.03 4.96 13.67
CA ALA A 787 -6.24 3.72 12.93
C ALA A 787 -6.22 2.48 13.84
N VAL A 788 -5.48 2.50 14.96
CA VAL A 788 -5.32 1.37 15.88
C VAL A 788 -6.65 0.90 16.50
N PRO A 789 -7.44 1.77 17.20
CA PRO A 789 -8.70 1.32 17.79
C PRO A 789 -9.70 0.86 16.72
N VAL A 790 -9.76 1.52 15.56
CA VAL A 790 -10.65 1.11 14.45
C VAL A 790 -10.25 -0.26 13.90
N ALA A 791 -8.95 -0.50 13.69
CA ALA A 791 -8.43 -1.78 13.23
C ALA A 791 -8.68 -2.90 14.27
N TRP A 792 -8.56 -2.59 15.56
CA TRP A 792 -8.89 -3.54 16.63
C TRP A 792 -10.38 -3.91 16.60
N VAL A 793 -11.27 -2.92 16.49
CA VAL A 793 -12.72 -3.18 16.42
C VAL A 793 -13.06 -4.02 15.19
N SER A 794 -12.57 -3.66 14.00
CA SER A 794 -12.89 -4.39 12.77
C SER A 794 -12.28 -5.80 12.76
N TRP A 795 -10.95 -5.91 12.85
CA TRP A 795 -10.22 -7.16 12.60
C TRP A 795 -10.18 -8.14 13.77
N ILE A 796 -10.31 -7.66 15.01
CA ILE A 796 -10.21 -8.52 16.20
C ILE A 796 -11.60 -8.73 16.79
N TYR A 797 -12.35 -7.66 17.06
CA TYR A 797 -13.66 -7.77 17.72
C TYR A 797 -14.76 -8.27 16.77
N ILE A 798 -14.95 -7.62 15.61
CA ILE A 798 -16.05 -7.94 14.68
C ILE A 798 -15.70 -9.21 13.91
N ARG A 799 -14.56 -9.28 13.21
CA ARG A 799 -14.15 -10.48 12.46
C ARG A 799 -14.12 -11.74 13.32
N GLY A 800 -13.63 -11.63 14.56
CA GLY A 800 -13.50 -12.78 15.46
C GLY A 800 -14.83 -13.34 15.99
N ARG A 801 -15.92 -12.56 15.97
CA ARG A 801 -17.25 -12.98 16.47
C ARG A 801 -18.33 -13.07 15.40
N TYR A 802 -18.21 -12.29 14.33
CA TYR A 802 -19.22 -12.11 13.29
C TYR A 802 -18.54 -12.09 11.92
N LEU A 803 -17.91 -13.21 11.54
CA LEU A 803 -17.14 -13.32 10.30
C LEU A 803 -17.99 -13.03 9.06
N ASP A 804 -19.22 -13.52 8.99
CA ASP A 804 -20.13 -13.30 7.86
C ASP A 804 -20.58 -11.84 7.72
N PHE A 805 -20.78 -11.15 8.86
CA PHE A 805 -21.06 -9.72 8.85
C PHE A 805 -19.85 -8.91 8.39
N TRP A 806 -18.66 -9.28 8.90
CA TRP A 806 -17.41 -8.63 8.53
C TRP A 806 -17.11 -8.82 7.04
N SER A 807 -17.21 -10.03 6.51
CA SER A 807 -16.96 -10.34 5.09
C SER A 807 -17.92 -9.60 4.17
N LYS A 808 -19.20 -9.47 4.57
CA LYS A 808 -20.23 -8.80 3.77
C LYS A 808 -20.11 -7.28 3.73
N TYR A 809 -19.78 -6.62 4.85
CA TYR A 809 -19.89 -5.14 4.95
C TYR A 809 -18.57 -4.40 5.18
N ASN A 810 -17.52 -5.02 5.71
CA ASN A 810 -16.31 -4.29 6.13
C ASN A 810 -15.62 -3.55 4.97
N PHE A 811 -15.32 -4.26 3.88
CA PHE A 811 -14.69 -3.64 2.70
C PHE A 811 -15.64 -2.69 1.96
N VAL A 812 -16.95 -2.96 2.00
CA VAL A 812 -17.98 -2.08 1.43
C VAL A 812 -18.05 -0.76 2.20
N LEU A 813 -17.92 -0.80 3.53
CA LEU A 813 -17.86 0.39 4.38
C LEU A 813 -16.65 1.24 4.01
N SER A 814 -15.45 0.66 3.98
CA SER A 814 -14.21 1.35 3.56
C SER A 814 -14.36 2.04 2.19
N ALA A 815 -14.91 1.31 1.20
CA ALA A 815 -15.17 1.86 -0.13
C ALA A 815 -16.16 3.03 -0.10
N ALA A 816 -17.25 2.91 0.67
CA ALA A 816 -18.29 3.93 0.78
C ALA A 816 -17.80 5.21 1.46
N LEU A 817 -17.04 5.08 2.56
CA LEU A 817 -16.48 6.23 3.27
C LEU A 817 -15.47 6.97 2.39
N SER A 818 -14.56 6.25 1.73
CA SER A 818 -13.56 6.83 0.83
C SER A 818 -14.21 7.56 -0.35
N ALA A 819 -15.24 6.96 -0.97
CA ALA A 819 -15.99 7.60 -2.05
C ALA A 819 -16.76 8.84 -1.57
N GLY A 820 -17.40 8.78 -0.39
CA GLY A 820 -18.14 9.89 0.19
C GLY A 820 -17.25 11.11 0.46
N ILE A 821 -16.05 10.87 1.02
CA ILE A 821 -15.02 11.90 1.23
C ILE A 821 -14.59 12.51 -0.10
N ALA A 822 -14.25 11.69 -1.09
CA ALA A 822 -13.77 12.18 -2.39
C ALA A 822 -14.79 13.11 -3.07
N VAL A 823 -16.06 12.69 -3.16
CA VAL A 823 -17.12 13.51 -3.78
C VAL A 823 -17.40 14.77 -2.95
N SER A 824 -17.43 14.66 -1.63
CA SER A 824 -17.64 15.80 -0.72
C SER A 824 -16.52 16.83 -0.82
N ALA A 825 -15.25 16.39 -0.85
CA ALA A 825 -14.08 17.24 -1.03
C ALA A 825 -14.15 18.05 -2.32
N ILE A 826 -14.56 17.43 -3.43
CA ILE A 826 -14.71 18.10 -4.74
C ILE A 826 -15.78 19.18 -4.67
N ILE A 827 -16.95 18.88 -4.09
CA ILE A 827 -18.03 19.86 -4.00
C ILE A 827 -17.62 21.00 -3.07
N MET A 828 -17.03 20.73 -1.91
CA MET A 828 -16.50 21.78 -1.01
C MET A 828 -15.48 22.67 -1.73
N LEU A 829 -14.59 22.07 -2.52
CA LEU A 829 -13.62 22.83 -3.29
C LEU A 829 -14.30 23.82 -4.24
N PHE A 830 -15.15 23.35 -5.15
CA PHE A 830 -15.72 24.18 -6.19
C PHE A 830 -16.82 25.13 -5.70
N SER A 831 -17.48 24.81 -4.59
CA SER A 831 -18.55 25.64 -4.03
C SER A 831 -18.06 26.72 -3.07
N VAL A 832 -17.19 26.38 -2.10
CA VAL A 832 -16.83 27.29 -1.00
C VAL A 832 -15.35 27.69 -1.01
N GLN A 833 -14.42 26.73 -1.20
CA GLN A 833 -12.99 27.03 -1.11
C GLN A 833 -12.47 27.82 -2.32
N TRP A 834 -13.00 27.55 -3.51
CA TRP A 834 -12.63 28.26 -4.75
C TRP A 834 -13.06 29.74 -4.71
N VAL A 835 -14.22 30.02 -4.10
CA VAL A 835 -14.75 31.36 -3.91
C VAL A 835 -14.01 32.12 -2.79
N GLY A 836 -13.17 31.43 -2.01
CA GLY A 836 -12.42 32.02 -0.91
C GLY A 836 -13.27 32.32 0.33
N ILE A 837 -14.42 31.65 0.49
CA ILE A 837 -15.29 31.83 1.65
C ILE A 837 -14.69 31.04 2.82
N GLU A 838 -14.19 31.74 3.83
CA GLU A 838 -13.65 31.15 5.05
C GLU A 838 -14.56 31.45 6.25
N ILE A 839 -14.88 30.42 7.03
CA ILE A 839 -15.69 30.56 8.24
C ILE A 839 -14.75 30.77 9.42
N GLN A 840 -14.63 32.02 9.88
CA GLN A 840 -13.78 32.39 11.00
C GLN A 840 -14.59 32.36 12.30
N TRP A 841 -14.39 31.30 13.11
CA TRP A 841 -14.98 31.17 14.44
C TRP A 841 -14.14 30.20 15.28
N TRP A 842 -14.45 30.07 16.59
CA TRP A 842 -13.64 29.30 17.54
C TRP A 842 -13.28 27.89 17.05
N GLY A 843 -14.24 27.15 16.47
CA GLY A 843 -13.99 25.80 15.98
C GLY A 843 -13.04 25.67 14.79
N ASN A 844 -12.69 26.79 14.15
CA ASN A 844 -11.74 26.84 13.04
C ASN A 844 -10.43 27.57 13.41
N THR A 845 -10.44 28.48 14.39
CA THR A 845 -9.23 29.20 14.82
C THR A 845 -8.46 28.49 15.93
N GLN A 846 -9.16 27.75 16.80
CA GLN A 846 -8.55 27.09 17.97
C GLN A 846 -7.47 26.05 17.63
N PRO A 847 -7.57 25.26 16.55
CA PRO A 847 -6.52 24.30 16.19
C PRO A 847 -5.14 24.92 15.96
N SER A 848 -5.08 26.21 15.64
CA SER A 848 -3.84 26.96 15.36
C SER A 848 -3.46 27.90 16.50
N ALA A 849 -3.97 27.68 17.72
CA ALA A 849 -3.64 28.49 18.88
C ALA A 849 -2.26 28.14 19.47
N GLY A 850 -1.52 29.16 19.95
CA GLY A 850 -0.25 29.00 20.66
C GLY A 850 0.80 28.20 19.88
N CYS A 851 1.40 27.21 20.55
CA CYS A 851 2.45 26.37 19.98
C CYS A 851 1.99 25.44 18.83
N GLU A 852 0.68 25.23 18.65
CA GLU A 852 0.13 24.51 17.49
C GLU A 852 0.10 25.38 16.23
N GLY A 853 -0.08 26.71 16.35
CA GLY A 853 -0.03 27.62 15.21
C GLY A 853 1.39 27.99 14.79
N LYS A 854 2.28 28.20 15.77
CA LYS A 854 3.69 28.50 15.54
C LYS A 854 4.55 27.56 16.37
N ALA A 855 5.39 26.78 15.71
CA ALA A 855 6.23 25.81 16.38
C ALA A 855 7.09 26.44 17.49
N CYS A 856 6.94 25.92 18.71
CA CYS A 856 7.74 26.29 19.87
C CYS A 856 9.05 25.50 19.90
N THR A 857 10.13 26.14 20.37
CA THR A 857 11.46 25.54 20.54
C THR A 857 11.80 25.42 22.03
N LEU A 858 12.65 24.46 22.40
CA LEU A 858 13.08 24.29 23.80
C LEU A 858 14.03 25.41 24.24
N LYS A 859 14.90 25.82 23.31
CA LYS A 859 15.85 26.91 23.49
C LYS A 859 15.63 27.97 22.43
N SER A 860 15.85 29.22 22.79
CA SER A 860 15.82 30.37 21.90
C SER A 860 17.21 31.00 21.81
N LEU A 861 17.57 31.51 20.63
CA LEU A 861 18.77 32.32 20.43
C LEU A 861 18.45 33.79 20.66
N ALA A 862 19.37 34.55 21.26
CA ALA A 862 19.28 36.00 21.25
C ALA A 862 19.58 36.57 19.85
N PRO A 863 19.17 37.82 19.55
CA PRO A 863 19.46 38.43 18.24
C PRO A 863 20.96 38.44 17.92
N GLY A 864 21.34 37.79 16.81
CA GLY A 864 22.74 37.71 16.36
C GLY A 864 23.55 36.54 16.94
N GLU A 865 22.99 35.79 17.89
CA GLU A 865 23.61 34.54 18.37
C GLU A 865 23.45 33.42 17.34
N ARG A 866 24.40 32.48 17.38
CA ARG A 866 24.41 31.27 16.56
C ARG A 866 24.72 30.06 17.43
N PHE A 867 24.16 28.89 17.12
CA PHE A 867 24.63 27.66 17.74
C PHE A 867 26.01 27.27 17.18
N TYR A 868 26.86 26.66 18.03
CA TYR A 868 28.26 26.37 17.70
C TYR A 868 28.38 25.49 16.42
N PRO A 869 29.31 25.82 15.50
CA PRO A 869 29.58 24.95 14.36
C PRO A 869 30.18 23.64 14.85
N TRP A 870 29.67 22.53 14.34
CA TRP A 870 30.25 21.19 14.57
C TRP A 870 31.47 20.94 13.69
N TRP A 871 31.79 21.86 12.77
CA TRP A 871 32.91 21.76 11.84
C TRP A 871 33.97 22.83 12.09
N ASP A 872 35.19 22.47 11.72
CA ASP A 872 36.35 23.36 11.66
C ASP A 872 36.52 23.83 10.22
N ALA A 873 36.36 25.13 9.97
CA ALA A 873 36.48 25.73 8.64
C ALA A 873 37.88 25.60 8.02
N SER A 874 38.88 25.15 8.80
CA SER A 874 40.27 24.97 8.35
C SER A 874 40.59 23.58 7.77
N LYS A 875 39.69 22.59 7.88
CA LYS A 875 39.91 21.24 7.33
C LYS A 875 39.33 21.14 5.91
N VAL A 876 40.08 20.55 4.97
CA VAL A 876 39.64 20.30 3.58
C VAL A 876 39.60 18.78 3.29
N PRO A 877 38.52 18.23 2.70
CA PRO A 877 37.29 18.95 2.39
C PRO A 877 36.68 19.50 3.68
N ALA A 878 36.18 20.74 3.61
CA ALA A 878 35.36 21.24 4.70
C ALA A 878 34.24 20.21 4.85
N PRO A 879 33.98 19.73 6.07
CA PRO A 879 32.91 18.76 6.28
C PRO A 879 31.62 19.22 5.64
#